data_AF-A0AA37BRE6-F1
#
_entry.id   AF-A0AA37BRE6-F1
#
_cell.length_a   1.000
_cell.length_b   1.000
_cell.length_c   1.000
_cell.angle_alpha   90.00
_cell.angle_beta   90.00
_cell.angle_gamma   90.00
#
_symmetry.space_group_name_H-M   'P 1'
#
loop_
_entity.id
_entity.type
_entity.pdbx_description
1 polymer ?
#
loop_
_entity_poly.entity_id
_entity_poly.type
_entity_poly.pdbx_seq_one_letter_code
_entity_poly.pdbx_strand_id
1 'polypeptide(L)'
;MLLASLYFLWPAAIGMVIANSISIYLARRSSTILGRLVDYLILTMMNGMLLGPLLHFIFPYYLNFPRTVEVSVFLMAAESLPFVGRFISMALNGTQGSGRPVLYLTASFVLVDEALMSIDFSLATARGAAAGYLDFAHIMDYLSSYWFVVPMGLEMALSSVLLTRDFRREHSVTFMVQAVAMALVPTAFNQPLWVPVSIYLSGSVMTAYFIYMFEHLYRSKAVETGFSEYLLLLLLIYGFMMAGIFLWQYSGDADILSISMLALMALYLYGALWKGALEGRKRYWTVDARWTLLFMLLVFFAEFFMGAVFDAQFFGARQFVSSLSLVAIHGGVSGKIASSLYDGFMFLAEISLSTWFLVMMGIEMGSLGYFKAREARNTENKVRLYLMIAAYGIYSVLLPDFIIPNPSAVPFIGWSMGIGTGGPLAPVFILPILLTYLISGILSLLFGARQLCSVFCTAPLMYQGTFYSAMKSFNSGNRVARSLTVHDRRARLLYRATSLMVYSSLAAAGALSLLDSIHVLDIRVYGTDPEYFVYLMLFGVAWYVTFLTMPLLGSYACINTGYCHWGNFNRFVSRFGLFRLKVLDPSLCVKCRDKPCAKACPVGNHAQPGSFIATGQYRDSRCVGIGECVEACPYDNIFFYDIRGWIKERLRGAPRATSED
;
A
#
# COMPACT_ATOMS: atom_id res chain seq x y z
N MET A 1 0.27 44.66 14.44
CA MET A 1 1.24 43.79 15.16
C MET A 1 1.27 42.37 14.61
N LEU A 2 0.17 41.60 14.58
CA LEU A 2 0.15 40.22 14.03
C LEU A 2 0.56 40.13 12.55
N LEU A 3 0.11 41.09 11.71
CA LEU A 3 0.58 41.21 10.33
C LEU A 3 2.07 41.58 10.25
N ALA A 4 2.54 42.47 11.12
CA ALA A 4 3.93 42.92 11.15
C ALA A 4 4.91 41.82 11.61
N SER A 5 4.50 40.95 12.55
CA SER A 5 5.28 39.77 12.94
C SER A 5 5.34 38.74 11.82
N LEU A 6 4.24 38.51 11.10
CA LEU A 6 4.24 37.60 9.94
C LEU A 6 5.17 38.08 8.82
N TYR A 7 5.26 39.38 8.55
CA TYR A 7 6.19 39.95 7.55
C TYR A 7 7.67 39.72 7.89
N PHE A 8 8.02 39.52 9.17
CA PHE A 8 9.40 39.27 9.60
C PHE A 8 9.71 37.77 9.74
N LEU A 9 8.77 36.99 10.25
CA LEU A 9 8.96 35.55 10.50
C LEU A 9 9.06 34.73 9.21
N TRP A 10 8.30 35.05 8.15
CA TRP A 10 8.38 34.30 6.90
C TRP A 10 9.74 34.45 6.18
N PRO A 11 10.31 35.66 6.02
CA PRO A 11 11.68 35.80 5.52
C PRO A 11 12.71 35.07 6.36
N ALA A 12 12.57 35.06 7.69
CA ALA A 12 13.46 34.31 8.59
C ALA A 12 13.36 32.80 8.34
N ALA A 13 12.14 32.25 8.27
CA ALA A 13 11.90 30.85 7.92
C ALA A 13 12.52 30.48 6.57
N ILE A 14 12.31 31.30 5.53
CA ILE A 14 12.92 31.08 4.20
C ILE A 14 14.46 31.10 4.28
N GLY A 15 15.03 32.03 5.06
CA GLY A 15 16.46 32.08 5.31
C GLY A 15 17.00 30.79 5.93
N MET A 16 16.28 30.23 6.90
CA MET A 16 16.65 28.97 7.54
C MET A 16 16.51 27.78 6.59
N VAL A 17 15.43 27.71 5.81
CA VAL A 17 15.25 26.70 4.75
C VAL A 17 16.45 26.66 3.81
N ILE A 18 16.92 27.82 3.37
CA ILE A 18 18.08 27.94 2.48
C ILE A 18 19.36 27.51 3.22
N ALA A 19 19.57 27.99 4.45
CA ALA A 19 20.74 27.67 5.25
C ALA A 19 20.86 26.16 5.54
N ASN A 20 19.79 25.53 6.05
CA ASN A 20 19.71 24.10 6.33
C ASN A 20 19.90 23.27 5.06
N SER A 21 19.28 23.66 3.94
CA SER A 21 19.46 22.96 2.66
C SER A 21 20.90 23.02 2.15
N ILE A 22 21.56 24.17 2.30
CA ILE A 22 22.98 24.35 1.95
C ILE A 22 23.86 23.54 2.92
N SER A 23 23.55 23.53 4.21
CA SER A 23 24.24 22.73 5.22
C SER A 23 24.19 21.24 4.90
N ILE A 24 23.02 20.68 4.59
CA ILE A 24 22.89 19.28 4.16
C ILE A 24 23.75 18.99 2.91
N TYR A 25 23.73 19.90 1.94
CA TYR A 25 24.54 19.78 0.72
C TYR A 25 26.05 19.83 1.00
N LEU A 26 26.50 20.76 1.85
CA LEU A 26 27.91 20.91 2.26
C LEU A 26 28.37 19.74 3.12
N ALA A 27 27.57 19.27 4.07
CA ALA A 27 27.86 18.14 4.94
C ALA A 27 28.13 16.86 4.12
N ARG A 28 27.33 16.60 3.08
CA ARG A 28 27.51 15.44 2.21
C ARG A 28 28.78 15.54 1.35
N ARG A 29 29.14 16.73 0.85
CA ARG A 29 30.27 16.91 -0.09
C ARG A 29 31.61 17.24 0.58
N SER A 30 31.59 17.82 1.77
CA SER A 30 32.80 18.30 2.45
C SER A 30 33.72 17.16 2.90
N SER A 31 34.85 17.03 2.20
CA SER A 31 36.00 16.23 2.65
C SER A 31 36.98 17.06 3.49
N THR A 32 36.93 18.39 3.37
CA THR A 32 37.86 19.31 4.05
C THR A 32 37.38 19.66 5.45
N ILE A 33 38.35 19.82 6.37
CA ILE A 33 38.09 20.18 7.77
C ILE A 33 37.39 21.55 7.86
N LEU A 34 37.80 22.50 7.00
CA LEU A 34 37.19 23.83 6.92
C LEU A 34 35.71 23.78 6.49
N GLY A 35 35.37 22.96 5.48
CA GLY A 35 34.00 22.82 5.03
C GLY A 35 33.07 22.27 6.12
N ARG A 36 33.57 21.33 6.93
CA ARG A 36 32.83 20.78 8.08
C ARG A 36 32.67 21.79 9.21
N LEU A 37 33.69 22.61 9.48
CA LEU A 37 33.59 23.68 10.49
C LEU A 37 32.52 24.71 10.11
N VAL A 38 32.51 25.14 8.84
CA VAL A 38 31.53 26.11 8.35
C VAL A 38 30.11 25.59 8.51
N ASP A 39 29.86 24.33 8.14
CA ASP A 39 28.56 23.69 8.30
C ASP A 39 28.06 23.73 9.76
N TYR A 40 28.91 23.33 10.71
CA TYR A 40 28.54 23.37 12.12
C TYR A 40 28.38 24.75 12.70
N LEU A 41 29.22 25.69 12.28
CA LEU A 41 29.12 27.05 12.76
C LEU A 41 27.79 27.66 12.32
N ILE A 42 27.33 27.36 11.11
CA ILE A 42 25.99 27.77 10.64
C ILE A 42 24.90 27.13 11.52
N LEU A 43 24.91 25.81 11.69
CA LEU A 43 23.88 25.09 12.45
C LEU A 43 23.84 25.47 13.93
N THR A 44 24.99 25.53 14.61
CA THR A 44 25.06 25.94 16.03
C THR A 44 24.68 27.40 16.23
N MET A 45 25.01 28.28 15.29
CA MET A 45 24.54 29.67 15.37
C MET A 45 23.03 29.76 15.18
N MET A 46 22.44 28.98 14.26
CA MET A 46 20.99 28.93 14.08
C MET A 46 20.26 28.41 15.32
N ASN A 47 20.74 27.31 15.90
CA ASN A 47 20.18 26.71 17.10
C ASN A 47 20.22 27.67 18.29
N GLY A 48 21.41 28.22 18.59
CA GLY A 48 21.60 29.19 19.67
C GLY A 48 20.77 30.47 19.49
N MET A 49 20.49 30.89 18.25
CA MET A 49 19.60 32.02 17.96
C MET A 49 18.15 31.75 18.38
N LEU A 50 17.66 30.51 18.25
CA LEU A 50 16.29 30.09 18.57
C LEU A 50 16.11 29.71 20.05
N LEU A 51 17.15 29.12 20.68
CA LEU A 51 17.07 28.77 22.11
C LEU A 51 16.83 29.98 23.03
N GLY A 52 17.35 31.15 22.70
CA GLY A 52 17.12 32.36 23.51
C GLY A 52 15.66 32.81 23.53
N PRO A 53 14.99 33.03 22.37
CA PRO A 53 13.55 33.24 22.27
C PRO A 53 12.72 32.18 23.00
N LEU A 54 13.05 30.89 22.85
CA LEU A 54 12.36 29.82 23.56
C LEU A 54 12.41 30.02 25.08
N LEU A 55 13.61 30.25 25.62
CA LEU A 55 13.80 30.50 27.06
C LEU A 55 13.05 31.75 27.52
N HIS A 56 12.97 32.78 26.68
CA HIS A 56 12.17 33.98 26.96
C HIS A 56 10.68 33.65 27.10
N PHE A 57 10.13 32.78 26.25
CA PHE A 57 8.74 32.36 26.35
C PHE A 57 8.47 31.43 27.54
N ILE A 58 9.43 30.58 27.94
CA ILE A 58 9.31 29.70 29.11
C ILE A 58 9.45 30.48 30.42
N PHE A 59 10.38 31.44 30.47
CA PHE A 59 10.72 32.21 31.67
C PHE A 59 10.48 33.72 31.47
N PRO A 60 9.23 34.15 31.17
CA PRO A 60 8.94 35.52 30.77
C PRO A 60 9.20 36.55 31.88
N TYR A 61 9.19 36.12 33.14
CA TYR A 61 9.47 36.99 34.29
C TYR A 61 10.96 37.33 34.46
N TYR A 62 11.86 36.47 33.96
CA TYR A 62 13.31 36.59 34.19
C TYR A 62 14.06 37.21 33.01
N LEU A 63 13.52 37.04 31.79
CA LEU A 63 14.16 37.45 30.55
C LEU A 63 13.36 38.58 29.90
N ASN A 64 13.87 39.81 30.00
CA ASN A 64 13.40 40.94 29.17
C ASN A 64 14.11 40.92 27.80
N PHE A 65 13.56 41.60 26.80
CA PHE A 65 14.11 41.61 25.43
C PHE A 65 15.64 41.78 25.32
N PRO A 66 16.30 42.73 26.03
CA PRO A 66 17.77 42.84 25.97
C PRO A 66 18.49 41.61 26.53
N ARG A 67 17.97 41.03 27.62
CA ARG A 67 18.53 39.80 28.22
C ARG A 67 18.31 38.60 27.31
N THR A 68 17.20 38.53 26.59
CA THR A 68 16.96 37.48 25.59
C THR A 68 18.03 37.50 24.50
N VAL A 69 18.38 38.69 24.00
CA VAL A 69 19.46 38.86 23.01
C VAL A 69 20.81 38.44 23.59
N GLU A 70 21.13 38.87 24.82
CA GLU A 70 22.36 38.45 25.52
C GLU A 70 22.44 36.92 25.68
N VAL A 71 21.33 36.28 26.06
CA VAL A 71 21.24 34.82 26.21
C VAL A 71 21.39 34.13 24.86
N SER A 72 20.73 34.59 23.79
CA SER A 72 20.93 34.04 22.43
C SER A 72 22.40 34.10 22.02
N VAL A 73 23.05 35.26 22.16
CA VAL A 73 24.47 35.42 21.78
C VAL A 73 25.37 34.53 22.63
N PHE A 74 25.08 34.41 23.93
CA PHE A 74 25.80 33.50 24.82
C PHE A 74 25.64 32.03 24.39
N LEU A 75 24.43 31.60 24.05
CA LEU A 75 24.16 30.23 23.61
C LEU A 75 24.82 29.92 22.27
N MET A 76 24.76 30.84 21.30
CA MET A 76 25.49 30.70 20.03
C MET A 76 27.00 30.52 20.26
N ALA A 77 27.60 31.29 21.16
CA ALA A 77 29.01 31.16 21.52
C ALA A 77 29.28 29.83 22.24
N ALA A 78 28.43 29.46 23.20
CA ALA A 78 28.58 28.24 23.99
C ALA A 78 28.49 26.98 23.13
N GLU A 79 27.57 26.93 22.18
CA GLU A 79 27.37 25.78 21.29
C GLU A 79 28.44 25.65 20.21
N SER A 80 29.01 26.77 19.75
CA SER A 80 30.07 26.77 18.73
C SER A 80 31.47 26.45 19.29
N LEU A 81 31.73 26.74 20.57
CA LEU A 81 33.03 26.52 21.22
C LEU A 81 33.55 25.07 21.14
N PRO A 82 32.75 24.02 21.41
CA PRO A 82 33.19 22.63 21.27
C PRO A 82 33.67 22.29 19.84
N PHE A 83 33.01 22.85 18.82
CA PHE A 83 33.35 22.60 17.41
C PHE A 83 34.60 23.33 16.98
N VAL A 84 34.77 24.58 17.42
CA VAL A 84 36.00 25.34 17.20
C VAL A 84 37.18 24.66 17.91
N GLY A 85 37.00 24.21 19.15
CA GLY A 85 38.03 23.46 19.89
C GLY A 85 38.40 22.15 19.19
N ARG A 86 37.40 21.41 18.71
CA ARG A 86 37.62 20.19 17.92
C ARG A 86 38.33 20.47 16.60
N PHE A 87 37.96 21.55 15.90
CA PHE A 87 38.62 21.99 14.67
C PHE A 87 40.10 22.32 14.91
N ILE A 88 40.40 23.12 15.93
CA ILE A 88 41.78 23.48 16.31
C ILE A 88 42.57 22.20 16.63
N SER A 89 41.99 21.26 17.38
CA SER A 89 42.66 19.99 17.69
C SER A 89 42.96 19.15 16.44
N MET A 90 42.04 19.12 15.47
CA MET A 90 42.23 18.40 14.20
C MET A 90 43.26 19.09 13.30
N ALA A 91 43.25 20.42 13.27
CA ALA A 91 44.20 21.23 12.52
C ALA A 91 45.63 21.07 13.06
N LEU A 92 45.79 21.04 14.39
CA LEU A 92 47.08 20.85 15.06
C LEU A 92 47.60 19.41 14.92
N ASN A 93 46.73 18.41 15.03
CA ASN A 93 47.13 17.00 15.01
C ASN A 93 47.22 16.41 13.59
N GLY A 94 46.87 17.16 12.54
CA GLY A 94 46.89 16.68 11.15
C GLY A 94 45.96 15.48 10.87
N THR A 95 45.01 15.19 11.77
CA THR A 95 44.14 14.02 11.68
C THR A 95 42.86 14.38 10.94
N GLN A 96 42.60 13.73 9.80
CA GLN A 96 41.29 13.78 9.17
C GLN A 96 40.33 12.90 9.98
N GLY A 97 39.58 13.52 10.89
CA GLY A 97 38.56 12.81 11.67
C GLY A 97 37.55 12.08 10.79
N SER A 98 37.04 10.94 11.28
CA SER A 98 35.99 10.19 10.59
C SER A 98 34.77 11.09 10.33
N GLY A 99 34.22 11.04 9.11
CA GLY A 99 33.07 11.88 8.73
C GLY A 99 31.74 11.41 9.33
N ARG A 100 31.67 10.23 9.96
CA ARG A 100 30.44 9.65 10.52
C ARG A 100 29.84 10.41 11.70
N PRO A 101 30.60 10.75 12.78
CA PRO A 101 30.07 11.61 13.83
C PRO A 101 29.61 12.96 13.28
N VAL A 102 30.14 13.36 12.11
CA VAL A 102 29.77 14.63 11.52
C VAL A 102 28.35 14.66 11.00
N LEU A 103 28.00 13.64 10.24
CA LEU A 103 26.67 13.50 9.67
C LEU A 103 25.59 13.33 10.77
N TYR A 104 25.90 12.66 11.89
CA TYR A 104 24.95 12.51 13.00
C TYR A 104 24.64 13.84 13.69
N LEU A 105 25.67 14.66 13.89
CA LEU A 105 25.50 15.97 14.48
C LEU A 105 24.73 16.88 13.52
N THR A 106 25.11 16.96 12.25
CA THR A 106 24.35 17.72 11.23
C THR A 106 22.87 17.32 11.23
N ALA A 107 22.56 16.02 11.18
CA ALA A 107 21.18 15.55 11.19
C ALA A 107 20.42 15.94 12.47
N SER A 108 21.08 15.87 13.62
CA SER A 108 20.49 16.21 14.92
C SER A 108 20.22 17.71 15.02
N PHE A 109 21.18 18.55 14.63
CA PHE A 109 21.04 20.01 14.66
C PHE A 109 19.94 20.48 13.73
N VAL A 110 19.86 19.98 12.49
CA VAL A 110 18.77 20.33 11.56
C VAL A 110 17.40 19.98 12.16
N LEU A 111 17.25 18.80 12.78
CA LEU A 111 15.99 18.41 13.43
C LEU A 111 15.64 19.32 14.62
N VAL A 112 16.63 19.68 15.43
CA VAL A 112 16.43 20.57 16.58
C VAL A 112 16.10 21.98 16.10
N ASP A 113 16.78 22.50 15.08
CA ASP A 113 16.55 23.84 14.52
C ASP A 113 15.11 23.97 14.01
N GLU A 114 14.61 22.97 13.27
CA GLU A 114 13.22 22.94 12.79
C GLU A 114 12.21 22.86 13.94
N ALA A 115 12.47 22.02 14.95
CA ALA A 115 11.60 21.92 16.12
C ALA A 115 11.56 23.23 16.92
N LEU A 116 12.72 23.83 17.17
CA LEU A 116 12.84 25.10 17.90
C LEU A 116 12.19 26.25 17.15
N MET A 117 12.43 26.38 15.84
CA MET A 117 11.77 27.38 15.01
C MET A 117 10.27 27.24 15.13
N SER A 118 9.74 26.03 14.96
CA SER A 118 8.30 25.81 14.99
C SER A 118 7.69 26.23 16.32
N ILE A 119 8.33 25.85 17.43
CA ILE A 119 7.87 26.20 18.78
C ILE A 119 7.93 27.73 18.97
N ASP A 120 9.05 28.37 18.67
CA ASP A 120 9.24 29.81 18.84
C ASP A 120 8.26 30.62 18.00
N PHE A 121 8.09 30.26 16.73
CA PHE A 121 7.25 31.02 15.80
C PHE A 121 5.77 30.80 16.12
N SER A 122 5.40 29.60 16.58
CA SER A 122 4.08 29.32 17.12
C SER A 122 3.79 30.13 18.37
N LEU A 123 4.73 30.19 19.33
CA LEU A 123 4.59 31.00 20.55
C LEU A 123 4.55 32.50 20.24
N ALA A 124 5.34 32.97 19.27
CA ALA A 124 5.34 34.36 18.84
C ALA A 124 4.04 34.79 18.14
N THR A 125 3.36 33.86 17.46
CA THR A 125 2.11 34.12 16.72
C THR A 125 0.85 33.88 17.54
N ALA A 126 0.86 32.90 18.45
CA ALA A 126 -0.21 32.61 19.39
C ALA A 126 -0.15 33.56 20.59
N ARG A 127 -0.89 34.67 20.56
CA ARG A 127 -0.97 35.64 21.68
C ARG A 127 -1.40 34.96 23.01
N GLY A 128 -0.43 34.64 23.87
CA GLY A 128 -0.58 34.68 25.34
C GLY A 128 -1.35 33.57 26.07
N ALA A 129 -1.72 32.45 25.44
CA ALA A 129 -2.50 31.40 26.14
C ALA A 129 -1.68 30.37 26.92
N ALA A 130 -0.36 30.26 26.71
CA ALA A 130 0.49 29.25 27.35
C ALA A 130 1.89 29.77 27.76
N ALA A 131 2.02 31.06 28.08
CA ALA A 131 3.27 31.59 28.61
C ALA A 131 3.52 30.99 30.01
N GLY A 132 4.40 29.98 30.09
CA GLY A 132 4.87 29.40 31.35
C GLY A 132 4.78 27.87 31.49
N TYR A 133 4.20 27.13 30.53
CA TYR A 133 4.19 25.66 30.57
C TYR A 133 4.26 25.03 29.17
N LEU A 134 5.37 24.35 28.87
CA LEU A 134 5.53 23.48 27.70
C LEU A 134 5.37 22.03 28.16
N ASP A 135 4.20 21.45 27.87
CA ASP A 135 3.97 20.01 28.04
C ASP A 135 4.19 19.29 26.70
N PHE A 136 4.35 17.96 26.75
CA PHE A 136 4.53 17.11 25.58
C PHE A 136 3.45 17.33 24.51
N ALA A 137 2.18 17.41 24.89
CA ALA A 137 1.08 17.64 23.96
C ALA A 137 1.22 18.97 23.20
N HIS A 138 1.64 20.05 23.88
CA HIS A 138 1.85 21.35 23.23
C HIS A 138 3.01 21.31 22.24
N ILE A 139 4.08 20.57 22.56
CA ILE A 139 5.20 20.37 21.63
C ILE A 139 4.72 19.62 20.39
N MET A 140 3.93 18.55 20.56
CA MET A 140 3.38 17.80 19.43
C MET A 140 2.46 18.66 18.56
N ASP A 141 1.63 19.53 19.16
CA ASP A 141 0.79 20.48 18.42
C ASP A 141 1.64 21.48 17.61
N TYR A 142 2.70 22.05 18.20
CA TYR A 142 3.59 22.96 17.47
C TYR A 142 4.32 22.26 16.32
N LEU A 143 4.76 21.01 16.52
CA LEU A 143 5.36 20.20 15.44
C LEU A 143 4.36 19.82 14.34
N SER A 144 3.05 19.97 14.57
CA SER A 144 2.02 19.77 13.55
C SER A 144 1.63 21.04 12.80
N SER A 145 2.17 22.19 13.21
CA SER A 145 1.83 23.51 12.66
C SER A 145 2.46 23.79 11.29
N TYR A 146 1.94 24.78 10.57
CA TYR A 146 2.56 25.24 9.32
C TYR A 146 4.00 25.75 9.50
N TRP A 147 4.40 26.18 10.70
CA TRP A 147 5.77 26.63 10.97
C TRP A 147 6.77 25.47 10.98
N PHE A 148 6.31 24.24 11.20
CA PHE A 148 7.14 23.03 11.04
C PHE A 148 7.00 22.45 9.63
N VAL A 149 5.76 22.21 9.20
CA VAL A 149 5.46 21.44 7.98
C VAL A 149 5.99 22.11 6.71
N VAL A 150 5.79 23.43 6.57
CA VAL A 150 6.12 24.14 5.33
C VAL A 150 7.63 24.30 5.16
N PRO A 151 8.39 24.83 6.15
CA PRO A 151 9.84 24.91 6.04
C PRO A 151 10.49 23.56 5.81
N MET A 152 10.12 22.55 6.60
CA MET A 152 10.65 21.20 6.45
C MET A 152 10.39 20.60 5.06
N GLY A 153 9.17 20.71 4.54
CA GLY A 153 8.85 20.25 3.18
C GLY A 153 9.68 20.97 2.11
N LEU A 154 9.90 22.27 2.25
CA LEU A 154 10.74 23.07 1.35
C LEU A 154 12.22 22.73 1.46
N GLU A 155 12.73 22.46 2.66
CA GLU A 155 14.11 22.03 2.88
C GLU A 155 14.39 20.70 2.21
N MET A 156 13.51 19.73 2.43
CA MET A 156 13.60 18.43 1.78
C MET A 156 13.58 18.58 0.26
N ALA A 157 12.69 19.42 -0.28
CA ALA A 157 12.61 19.66 -1.72
C ALA A 157 13.88 20.34 -2.26
N LEU A 158 14.34 21.41 -1.62
CA LEU A 158 15.52 22.17 -2.07
C LEU A 158 16.79 21.34 -1.96
N SER A 159 17.02 20.65 -0.84
CA SER A 159 18.16 19.77 -0.67
C SER A 159 18.11 18.58 -1.63
N SER A 160 16.94 18.02 -1.93
CA SER A 160 16.77 17.00 -2.98
C SER A 160 17.20 17.53 -4.35
N VAL A 161 16.78 18.75 -4.70
CA VAL A 161 17.14 19.40 -5.97
C VAL A 161 18.65 19.64 -6.09
N LEU A 162 19.27 20.17 -5.03
CA LEU A 162 20.71 20.42 -4.96
C LEU A 162 21.53 19.12 -5.09
N LEU A 163 20.99 18.01 -4.58
CA LEU A 163 21.63 16.70 -4.59
C LEU A 163 21.24 15.81 -5.77
N THR A 164 20.42 16.28 -6.72
CA THR A 164 19.93 15.44 -7.84
C THR A 164 21.05 14.77 -8.65
N ARG A 165 22.22 15.40 -8.75
CA ARG A 165 23.40 14.85 -9.45
C ARG A 165 24.15 13.77 -8.65
N ASP A 166 23.96 13.73 -7.34
CA ASP A 166 24.63 12.77 -6.44
C ASP A 166 23.79 11.51 -6.22
N PHE A 167 22.59 11.46 -6.80
CA PHE A 167 21.61 10.40 -6.63
C PHE A 167 21.22 9.74 -7.94
N ARG A 168 20.91 8.44 -7.87
CA ARG A 168 20.22 7.74 -8.95
C ARG A 168 18.79 8.25 -9.07
N ARG A 169 18.20 8.13 -10.26
CA ARG A 169 16.87 8.69 -10.57
C ARG A 169 15.80 8.21 -9.58
N GLU A 170 15.81 6.93 -9.24
CA GLU A 170 14.89 6.29 -8.30
C GLU A 170 15.00 6.87 -6.87
N HIS A 171 16.20 7.23 -6.43
CA HIS A 171 16.44 7.85 -5.12
C HIS A 171 15.91 9.29 -5.14
N SER A 172 16.22 10.06 -6.18
CA SER A 172 15.75 11.44 -6.34
C SER A 172 14.22 11.53 -6.39
N VAL A 173 13.55 10.59 -7.08
CA VAL A 173 12.08 10.52 -7.10
C VAL A 173 11.53 10.23 -5.70
N THR A 174 12.13 9.28 -4.98
CA THR A 174 11.71 8.93 -3.61
C THR A 174 11.81 10.13 -2.67
N PHE A 175 12.93 10.84 -2.69
CA PHE A 175 13.14 12.03 -1.87
C PHE A 175 12.19 13.17 -2.22
N MET A 176 11.95 13.41 -3.51
CA MET A 176 10.99 14.44 -3.93
C MET A 176 9.56 14.10 -3.48
N VAL A 177 9.15 12.83 -3.58
CA VAL A 177 7.84 12.39 -3.09
C VAL A 177 7.72 12.58 -1.59
N GLN A 178 8.76 12.28 -0.80
CA GLN A 178 8.74 12.54 0.64
C GLN A 178 8.58 14.02 0.97
N ALA A 179 9.30 14.90 0.26
CA ALA A 179 9.19 16.35 0.43
C ALA A 179 7.76 16.84 0.12
N VAL A 180 7.16 16.33 -0.96
CA VAL A 180 5.78 16.65 -1.32
C VAL A 180 4.79 16.09 -0.31
N ALA A 181 4.98 14.86 0.17
CA ALA A 181 4.13 14.25 1.18
C ALA A 181 4.16 15.05 2.50
N MET A 182 5.34 15.52 2.92
CA MET A 182 5.49 16.42 4.06
C MET A 182 4.75 17.74 3.83
N ALA A 183 4.97 18.41 2.69
CA ALA A 183 4.31 19.69 2.39
C ALA A 183 2.77 19.60 2.30
N LEU A 184 2.23 18.39 2.11
CA LEU A 184 0.79 18.12 2.00
C LEU A 184 0.19 17.56 3.30
N VAL A 185 0.83 17.74 4.45
CA VAL A 185 0.23 17.35 5.72
C VAL A 185 -0.97 18.27 6.04
N PRO A 186 -2.15 17.71 6.38
CA PRO A 186 -3.37 18.50 6.57
C PRO A 186 -3.35 19.43 7.78
N THR A 187 -2.58 19.11 8.83
CA THR A 187 -2.52 19.92 10.05
C THR A 187 -1.82 21.26 9.85
N ALA A 188 -1.06 21.44 8.76
CA ALA A 188 -0.34 22.68 8.48
C ALA A 188 -1.29 23.89 8.52
N PHE A 189 -2.42 23.81 7.79
CA PHE A 189 -3.40 24.88 7.75
C PHE A 189 -4.78 24.37 8.16
N ASN A 190 -5.32 24.91 9.25
CA ASN A 190 -6.71 24.64 9.66
C ASN A 190 -7.70 25.49 8.84
N GLN A 191 -7.73 25.26 7.52
CA GLN A 191 -8.63 25.92 6.58
C GLN A 191 -9.56 24.87 5.96
N PRO A 192 -10.85 25.19 5.77
CA PRO A 192 -11.84 24.23 5.27
C PRO A 192 -11.52 23.72 3.86
N LEU A 193 -10.74 24.46 3.08
CA LEU A 193 -10.26 24.03 1.76
C LEU A 193 -8.95 23.23 1.82
N TRP A 194 -8.03 23.57 2.73
CA TRP A 194 -6.71 22.92 2.79
C TRP A 194 -6.82 21.48 3.25
N VAL A 195 -7.56 21.21 4.32
CA VAL A 195 -7.64 19.88 4.93
C VAL A 195 -8.11 18.82 3.92
N PRO A 196 -9.23 19.00 3.18
CA PRO A 196 -9.65 18.02 2.18
C PRO A 196 -8.64 17.89 1.02
N VAL A 197 -8.13 19.01 0.50
CA VAL A 197 -7.23 19.01 -0.66
C VAL A 197 -5.92 18.32 -0.33
N SER A 198 -5.33 18.62 0.82
CA SER A 198 -4.06 18.04 1.28
C SER A 198 -4.20 16.55 1.55
N ILE A 199 -5.31 16.09 2.13
CA ILE A 199 -5.59 14.66 2.33
C ILE A 199 -5.65 13.93 0.99
N TYR A 200 -6.53 14.34 0.08
CA TYR A 200 -6.69 13.62 -1.18
C TYR A 200 -5.44 13.71 -2.06
N LEU A 201 -4.76 14.86 -2.08
CA LEU A 201 -3.54 15.04 -2.85
C LEU A 201 -2.35 14.25 -2.27
N SER A 202 -2.18 14.24 -0.94
CA SER A 202 -1.10 13.45 -0.29
C SER A 202 -1.28 11.96 -0.55
N GLY A 203 -2.49 11.41 -0.34
CA GLY A 203 -2.76 10.00 -0.64
C GLY A 203 -2.64 9.66 -2.13
N SER A 204 -3.01 10.60 -3.03
CA SER A 204 -2.80 10.44 -4.48
C SER A 204 -1.30 10.40 -4.85
N VAL A 205 -0.48 11.27 -4.26
CA VAL A 205 0.97 11.29 -4.46
C VAL A 205 1.62 10.01 -3.94
N MET A 206 1.22 9.55 -2.75
CA MET A 206 1.71 8.30 -2.16
C MET A 206 1.34 7.09 -3.02
N THR A 207 0.12 7.06 -3.54
CA THR A 207 -0.35 5.96 -4.41
C THR A 207 0.33 5.97 -5.77
N ALA A 208 0.52 7.14 -6.36
CA ALA A 208 1.34 7.29 -7.57
C ALA A 208 2.77 6.80 -7.35
N TYR A 209 3.33 7.04 -6.15
CA TYR A 209 4.64 6.52 -5.77
C TYR A 209 4.64 5.00 -5.59
N PHE A 210 3.59 4.40 -5.03
CA PHE A 210 3.46 2.94 -4.95
C PHE A 210 3.42 2.31 -6.34
N ILE A 211 2.59 2.85 -7.25
CA ILE A 211 2.55 2.41 -8.66
C ILE A 211 3.93 2.51 -9.30
N TYR A 212 4.63 3.64 -9.13
CA TYR A 212 5.99 3.84 -9.63
C TYR A 212 6.97 2.79 -9.09
N MET A 213 6.91 2.52 -7.78
CA MET A 213 7.80 1.60 -7.11
C MET A 213 7.52 0.14 -7.52
N PHE A 214 6.27 -0.28 -7.60
CA PHE A 214 5.89 -1.61 -8.09
C PHE A 214 6.39 -1.84 -9.52
N GLU A 215 6.21 -0.86 -10.40
CA GLU A 215 6.69 -0.95 -11.78
C GLU A 215 8.23 -0.91 -11.85
N HIS A 216 8.89 -0.09 -11.02
CA HIS A 216 10.35 -0.07 -10.91
C HIS A 216 10.89 -1.43 -10.47
N LEU A 217 10.32 -2.04 -9.43
CA LEU A 217 10.69 -3.37 -8.93
C LEU A 217 10.48 -4.45 -9.99
N TYR A 218 9.37 -4.39 -10.72
CA TYR A 218 9.09 -5.31 -11.83
C TYR A 218 10.17 -5.25 -12.91
N ARG A 219 10.56 -4.04 -13.33
CA ARG A 219 11.56 -3.85 -14.40
C ARG A 219 12.98 -4.17 -13.95
N SER A 220 13.38 -3.74 -12.75
CA SER A 220 14.74 -3.92 -12.26
C SER A 220 15.03 -5.34 -11.79
N LYS A 221 14.00 -6.08 -11.30
CA LYS A 221 14.07 -7.42 -10.69
C LYS A 221 14.96 -7.54 -9.44
N ALA A 222 15.73 -6.51 -9.13
CA ALA A 222 16.70 -6.46 -8.05
C ALA A 222 16.80 -5.03 -7.51
N VAL A 223 16.99 -4.93 -6.19
CA VAL A 223 17.10 -3.66 -5.46
C VAL A 223 18.38 -3.70 -4.65
N GLU A 224 19.04 -2.57 -4.49
CA GLU A 224 20.18 -2.47 -3.57
C GLU A 224 19.70 -2.66 -2.13
N THR A 225 20.45 -3.39 -1.31
CA THR A 225 20.02 -3.71 0.06
C THR A 225 19.72 -2.47 0.89
N GLY A 226 20.57 -1.42 0.80
CA GLY A 226 20.37 -0.16 1.51
C GLY A 226 19.06 0.52 1.10
N PHE A 227 18.85 0.72 -0.21
CA PHE A 227 17.59 1.27 -0.72
C PHE A 227 16.38 0.39 -0.37
N SER A 228 16.53 -0.94 -0.35
CA SER A 228 15.44 -1.85 0.00
C SER A 228 15.01 -1.72 1.47
N GLU A 229 15.94 -1.46 2.39
CA GLU A 229 15.65 -1.25 3.81
C GLU A 229 15.07 0.15 4.05
N TYR A 230 15.60 1.13 3.33
CA TYR A 230 15.05 2.49 3.27
C TYR A 230 13.58 2.50 2.85
N LEU A 231 13.23 1.80 1.77
CA LEU A 231 11.85 1.69 1.28
C LEU A 231 10.91 1.06 2.30
N LEU A 232 11.34 0.01 3.01
CA LEU A 232 10.51 -0.62 4.04
C LEU A 232 10.25 0.36 5.20
N LEU A 233 11.27 1.07 5.68
CA LEU A 233 11.07 2.04 6.75
C LEU A 233 10.18 3.21 6.29
N LEU A 234 10.34 3.66 5.04
CA LEU A 234 9.49 4.69 4.46
C LEU A 234 8.01 4.28 4.43
N LEU A 235 7.71 3.06 3.99
CA LEU A 235 6.35 2.55 3.94
C LEU A 235 5.72 2.43 5.34
N LEU A 236 6.53 2.02 6.32
CA LEU A 236 6.09 1.98 7.72
C LEU A 236 5.73 3.38 8.22
N ILE A 237 6.58 4.37 7.97
CA ILE A 237 6.35 5.77 8.35
C ILE A 237 5.09 6.31 7.65
N TYR A 238 4.91 6.02 6.36
CA TYR A 238 3.72 6.41 5.61
C TYR A 238 2.44 5.82 6.20
N GLY A 239 2.45 4.56 6.64
CA GLY A 239 1.30 3.98 7.31
C GLY A 239 1.00 4.63 8.66
N PHE A 240 2.01 4.93 9.48
CA PHE A 240 1.80 5.66 10.73
C PHE A 240 1.38 7.12 10.52
N MET A 241 1.88 7.77 9.47
CA MET A 241 1.47 9.12 9.09
C MET A 241 -0.02 9.16 8.73
N MET A 242 -0.49 8.20 7.93
CA MET A 242 -1.92 8.10 7.58
C MET A 242 -2.78 7.67 8.77
N ALA A 243 -2.29 6.77 9.63
CA ALA A 243 -2.95 6.44 10.89
C ALA A 243 -3.07 7.66 11.83
N GLY A 244 -2.02 8.48 11.89
CA GLY A 244 -2.00 9.73 12.63
C GLY A 244 -3.01 10.74 12.08
N ILE A 245 -3.12 10.89 10.75
CA ILE A 245 -4.15 11.73 10.12
C ILE A 245 -5.55 11.23 10.48
N PHE A 246 -5.79 9.92 10.43
CA PHE A 246 -7.09 9.33 10.78
C PHE A 246 -7.47 9.63 12.24
N LEU A 247 -6.54 9.43 13.17
CA LEU A 247 -6.75 9.73 14.59
C LEU A 247 -6.98 11.22 14.81
N TRP A 248 -6.18 12.08 14.16
CA TRP A 248 -6.37 13.52 14.22
C TRP A 248 -7.76 13.95 13.73
N GLN A 249 -8.26 13.38 12.64
CA GLN A 249 -9.63 13.67 12.17
C GLN A 249 -10.71 13.22 13.16
N TYR A 250 -10.47 12.14 13.92
CA TYR A 250 -11.45 11.56 14.84
C TYR A 250 -11.44 12.21 16.24
N SER A 251 -10.27 12.30 16.87
CA SER A 251 -10.08 12.79 18.24
C SER A 251 -9.47 14.19 18.34
N GLY A 252 -8.88 14.71 17.26
CA GLY A 252 -8.10 15.95 17.27
C GLY A 252 -6.64 15.77 17.71
N ASP A 253 -6.22 14.55 18.04
CA ASP A 253 -4.88 14.24 18.54
C ASP A 253 -3.88 14.11 17.38
N ALA A 254 -2.81 14.92 17.40
CA ALA A 254 -1.77 14.97 16.39
C ALA A 254 -0.48 14.20 16.78
N ASP A 255 -0.42 13.55 17.94
CA ASP A 255 0.81 12.96 18.47
C ASP A 255 1.46 11.96 17.52
N ILE A 256 0.68 10.99 17.03
CA ILE A 256 1.18 9.96 16.10
C ILE A 256 1.62 10.60 14.78
N LEU A 257 0.91 11.63 14.32
CA LEU A 257 1.25 12.35 13.09
C LEU A 257 2.58 13.10 13.25
N SER A 258 2.75 13.86 14.33
CA SER A 258 3.99 14.60 14.65
C SER A 258 5.20 13.68 14.79
N ILE A 259 5.06 12.55 15.49
CA ILE A 259 6.12 11.54 15.59
C ILE A 259 6.47 10.97 14.21
N SER A 260 5.46 10.69 13.38
CA SER A 260 5.66 10.15 12.03
C SER A 260 6.36 11.15 11.11
N MET A 261 6.06 12.45 11.23
CA MET A 261 6.73 13.52 10.49
C MET A 261 8.20 13.65 10.88
N LEU A 262 8.51 13.61 12.19
CA LEU A 262 9.88 13.59 12.68
C LEU A 262 10.65 12.35 12.18
N ALA A 263 10.01 11.18 12.20
CA ALA A 263 10.59 9.96 11.67
C ALA A 263 10.84 10.06 10.15
N LEU A 264 9.93 10.70 9.40
CA LEU A 264 10.10 10.95 7.98
C LEU A 264 11.32 11.84 7.71
N MET A 265 11.51 12.91 8.48
CA MET A 265 12.69 13.78 8.37
C MET A 265 13.97 13.03 8.70
N ALA A 266 13.98 12.29 9.81
CA ALA A 266 15.15 11.54 10.24
C ALA A 266 15.57 10.51 9.17
N LEU A 267 14.59 9.84 8.55
CA LEU A 267 14.86 8.92 7.44
C LEU A 267 15.35 9.67 6.19
N TYR A 268 14.75 10.80 5.85
CA TYR A 268 15.22 11.65 4.76
C TYR A 268 16.69 12.05 4.95
N LEU A 269 17.03 12.62 6.10
CA LEU A 269 18.39 13.05 6.45
C LEU A 269 19.37 11.87 6.44
N TYR A 270 18.96 10.70 6.94
CA TYR A 270 19.77 9.48 6.86
C TYR A 270 20.16 9.14 5.41
N GLY A 271 19.19 9.14 4.49
CA GLY A 271 19.44 8.89 3.07
C GLY A 271 20.20 10.02 2.37
N ALA A 272 19.95 11.27 2.79
CA ALA A 272 20.54 12.46 2.20
C ALA A 272 22.00 12.69 2.60
N LEU A 273 22.38 12.34 3.83
CA LEU A 273 23.71 12.62 4.39
C LEU A 273 24.69 11.45 4.23
N TRP A 274 24.26 10.21 4.43
CA TRP A 274 25.17 9.06 4.39
C TRP A 274 25.44 8.56 2.98
N LYS A 275 26.68 8.76 2.52
CA LYS A 275 27.21 8.08 1.33
C LYS A 275 27.22 6.57 1.56
N GLY A 276 26.45 5.86 0.74
CA GLY A 276 26.27 4.40 0.84
C GLY A 276 25.07 3.94 1.66
N ALA A 277 24.26 4.83 2.27
CA ALA A 277 23.03 4.42 2.98
C ALA A 277 22.02 3.73 2.04
N LEU A 278 21.95 4.18 0.79
CA LEU A 278 21.07 3.61 -0.22
C LEU A 278 21.75 2.52 -1.06
N GLU A 279 23.08 2.41 -0.95
CA GLU A 279 23.85 1.47 -1.77
C GLU A 279 24.03 0.14 -1.05
N GLY A 280 24.31 -0.91 -1.81
CA GLY A 280 24.60 -2.21 -1.22
C GLY A 280 24.59 -3.34 -2.24
N ARG A 281 24.53 -4.57 -1.73
CA ARG A 281 24.43 -5.75 -2.58
C ARG A 281 23.07 -5.77 -3.26
N LYS A 282 23.00 -6.33 -4.48
CA LYS A 282 21.72 -6.52 -5.16
C LYS A 282 20.94 -7.65 -4.48
N ARG A 283 19.76 -7.32 -3.94
CA ARG A 283 18.76 -8.25 -3.41
C ARG A 283 17.71 -8.52 -4.50
N TYR A 284 17.57 -9.78 -4.90
CA TYR A 284 16.54 -10.21 -5.86
C TYR A 284 15.23 -10.48 -5.13
N TRP A 285 14.30 -9.53 -5.20
CA TRP A 285 13.05 -9.62 -4.46
C TRP A 285 12.20 -10.83 -4.86
N THR A 286 12.21 -11.24 -6.14
CA THR A 286 11.49 -12.42 -6.65
C THR A 286 11.91 -13.77 -6.06
N VAL A 287 13.02 -13.79 -5.30
CA VAL A 287 13.55 -14.97 -4.60
C VAL A 287 13.45 -14.81 -3.08
N ASP A 288 13.55 -13.58 -2.57
CA ASP A 288 13.43 -13.27 -1.14
C ASP A 288 11.97 -13.12 -0.72
N ALA A 289 11.37 -14.23 -0.30
CA ALA A 289 9.98 -14.26 0.14
C ALA A 289 9.73 -13.43 1.41
N ARG A 290 10.73 -13.29 2.29
CA ARG A 290 10.57 -12.54 3.56
C ARG A 290 10.50 -11.05 3.29
N TRP A 291 11.43 -10.55 2.47
CA TRP A 291 11.43 -9.15 2.09
C TRP A 291 10.16 -8.78 1.31
N THR A 292 9.76 -9.61 0.33
CA THR A 292 8.56 -9.34 -0.47
C THR A 292 7.28 -9.37 0.38
N LEU A 293 7.18 -10.31 1.34
CA LEU A 293 6.07 -10.35 2.29
C LEU A 293 6.01 -9.07 3.14
N LEU A 294 7.14 -8.68 3.73
CA LEU A 294 7.21 -7.47 4.56
C LEU A 294 6.86 -6.22 3.74
N PHE A 295 7.36 -6.13 2.51
CA PHE A 295 7.04 -5.06 1.58
C PHE A 295 5.53 -4.97 1.31
N MET A 296 4.88 -6.09 0.95
CA MET A 296 3.43 -6.14 0.72
C MET A 296 2.63 -5.78 1.98
N LEU A 297 3.06 -6.27 3.15
CA LEU A 297 2.40 -5.95 4.43
C LEU A 297 2.46 -4.45 4.74
N LEU A 298 3.61 -3.80 4.48
CA LEU A 298 3.77 -2.37 4.76
C LEU A 298 3.05 -1.49 3.74
N VAL A 299 2.99 -1.89 2.46
CA VAL A 299 2.13 -1.21 1.47
C VAL A 299 0.67 -1.31 1.89
N PHE A 300 0.19 -2.51 2.22
CA PHE A 300 -1.19 -2.71 2.68
C PHE A 300 -1.50 -1.92 3.96
N PHE A 301 -0.57 -1.89 4.92
CA PHE A 301 -0.73 -1.08 6.13
C PHE A 301 -0.88 0.41 5.80
N ALA A 302 -0.08 0.94 4.87
CA ALA A 302 -0.22 2.32 4.42
C ALA A 302 -1.55 2.56 3.69
N GLU A 303 -1.90 1.70 2.73
CA GLU A 303 -3.14 1.81 1.95
C GLU A 303 -4.39 1.67 2.80
N PHE A 304 -4.36 0.79 3.79
CA PHE A 304 -5.46 0.57 4.73
C PHE A 304 -5.81 1.86 5.46
N PHE A 305 -4.81 2.54 6.03
CA PHE A 305 -5.04 3.83 6.69
C PHE A 305 -5.32 4.96 5.69
N MET A 306 -4.76 4.94 4.48
CA MET A 306 -5.15 5.89 3.43
C MET A 306 -6.64 5.79 3.10
N GLY A 307 -7.17 4.57 2.93
CA GLY A 307 -8.59 4.32 2.72
C GLY A 307 -9.44 4.85 3.87
N ALA A 308 -9.06 4.50 5.11
CA ALA A 308 -9.75 4.97 6.32
C ALA A 308 -9.78 6.52 6.42
N VAL A 309 -8.68 7.20 6.10
CA VAL A 309 -8.60 8.67 6.09
C VAL A 309 -9.53 9.27 5.03
N PHE A 310 -9.62 8.67 3.85
CA PHE A 310 -10.48 9.15 2.77
C PHE A 310 -11.97 8.97 3.10
N ASP A 311 -12.36 7.82 3.64
CA ASP A 311 -13.73 7.60 4.12
C ASP A 311 -14.06 8.54 5.28
N ALA A 312 -13.16 8.71 6.24
CA ALA A 312 -13.32 9.65 7.34
C ALA A 312 -13.46 11.10 6.85
N GLN A 313 -12.74 11.48 5.78
CA GLN A 313 -12.83 12.81 5.19
C GLN A 313 -14.13 13.02 4.40
N PHE A 314 -14.62 11.96 3.73
CA PHE A 314 -15.81 12.03 2.89
C PHE A 314 -17.11 11.96 3.69
N PHE A 315 -17.22 10.99 4.60
CA PHE A 315 -18.42 10.77 5.43
C PHE A 315 -18.37 11.57 6.74
N GLY A 316 -17.20 12.06 7.15
CA GLY A 316 -16.96 12.66 8.45
C GLY A 316 -16.52 11.62 9.48
N ALA A 317 -15.36 11.84 10.11
CA ALA A 317 -14.67 10.82 10.91
C ALA A 317 -15.53 10.16 12.00
N ARG A 318 -16.32 10.94 12.75
CA ARG A 318 -17.22 10.40 13.79
C ARG A 318 -18.37 9.58 13.20
N GLN A 319 -18.94 10.04 12.09
CA GLN A 319 -20.02 9.32 11.41
C GLN A 319 -19.50 8.02 10.81
N PHE A 320 -18.34 8.06 10.18
CA PHE A 320 -17.65 6.88 9.65
C PHE A 320 -17.36 5.84 10.75
N VAL A 321 -16.73 6.25 11.86
CA VAL A 321 -16.46 5.32 12.98
C VAL A 321 -17.77 4.78 13.59
N SER A 322 -18.83 5.59 13.63
CA SER A 322 -20.14 5.12 14.11
C SER A 322 -20.89 4.21 13.13
N SER A 323 -20.56 4.25 11.83
CA SER A 323 -21.10 3.32 10.85
C SER A 323 -20.41 1.96 10.88
N LEU A 324 -19.22 1.89 11.49
CA LEU A 324 -18.56 0.62 11.74
C LEU A 324 -19.35 -0.16 12.80
N SER A 325 -19.50 -1.47 12.63
CA SER A 325 -20.27 -2.31 13.56
C SER A 325 -19.48 -2.61 14.85
N LEU A 326 -18.90 -1.58 15.47
CA LEU A 326 -18.10 -1.64 16.69
C LEU A 326 -19.01 -1.71 17.92
N VAL A 327 -18.55 -2.42 18.94
CA VAL A 327 -19.32 -2.68 20.15
C VAL A 327 -18.72 -1.87 21.30
N ALA A 328 -19.56 -1.39 22.21
CA ALA A 328 -19.06 -0.78 23.43
C ALA A 328 -18.18 -1.78 24.21
N ILE A 329 -17.01 -1.35 24.68
CA ILE A 329 -16.13 -2.21 25.50
C ILE A 329 -16.70 -2.26 26.93
N HIS A 330 -17.33 -3.38 27.30
CA HIS A 330 -17.98 -3.56 28.60
C HIS A 330 -17.73 -4.94 29.21
N GLY A 331 -18.02 -5.09 30.50
CA GLY A 331 -17.87 -6.35 31.24
C GLY A 331 -16.52 -6.55 31.94
N GLY A 332 -16.28 -7.78 32.40
CA GLY A 332 -15.01 -8.19 33.02
C GLY A 332 -13.84 -8.25 32.02
N VAL A 333 -12.64 -8.59 32.50
CA VAL A 333 -11.42 -8.62 31.66
C VAL A 333 -11.58 -9.48 30.40
N SER A 334 -12.22 -10.65 30.51
CA SER A 334 -12.52 -11.53 29.37
C SER A 334 -13.47 -10.90 28.36
N GLY A 335 -14.50 -10.19 28.84
CA GLY A 335 -15.44 -9.46 27.99
C GLY A 335 -14.77 -8.32 27.23
N LYS A 336 -13.90 -7.56 27.90
CA LYS A 336 -13.10 -6.49 27.27
C LYS A 336 -12.16 -7.04 26.20
N ILE A 337 -11.47 -8.15 26.46
CA ILE A 337 -10.59 -8.79 25.46
C ILE A 337 -11.41 -9.26 24.27
N ALA A 338 -12.56 -9.92 24.50
CA ALA A 338 -13.41 -10.41 23.43
C ALA A 338 -13.98 -9.28 22.57
N SER A 339 -14.50 -8.21 23.18
CA SER A 339 -15.00 -7.03 22.46
C SER A 339 -13.88 -6.33 21.69
N SER A 340 -12.69 -6.14 22.28
CA SER A 340 -11.57 -5.51 21.56
C SER A 340 -11.06 -6.35 20.39
N LEU A 341 -11.05 -7.68 20.49
CA LEU A 341 -10.70 -8.56 19.37
C LEU A 341 -11.75 -8.51 18.26
N TYR A 342 -13.03 -8.46 18.64
CA TYR A 342 -14.14 -8.28 17.70
C TYR A 342 -14.05 -6.93 16.98
N ASP A 343 -13.91 -5.83 17.72
CA ASP A 343 -13.78 -4.48 17.19
C ASP A 343 -12.56 -4.34 16.28
N GLY A 344 -11.42 -4.92 16.67
CA GLY A 344 -10.22 -4.94 15.83
C GLY A 344 -10.44 -5.72 14.52
N PHE A 345 -11.18 -6.83 14.57
CA PHE A 345 -11.56 -7.57 13.38
C PHE A 345 -12.53 -6.78 12.49
N MET A 346 -13.58 -6.18 13.07
CA MET A 346 -14.57 -5.40 12.34
C MET A 346 -13.93 -4.17 11.69
N PHE A 347 -13.10 -3.45 12.43
CA PHE A 347 -12.34 -2.30 11.93
C PHE A 347 -11.47 -2.69 10.73
N LEU A 348 -10.73 -3.80 10.82
CA LEU A 348 -9.93 -4.31 9.71
C LEU A 348 -10.79 -4.71 8.52
N ALA A 349 -11.86 -5.47 8.75
CA ALA A 349 -12.68 -6.04 7.68
C ALA A 349 -13.48 -4.97 6.92
N GLU A 350 -14.07 -4.02 7.65
CA GLU A 350 -14.91 -2.98 7.06
C GLU A 350 -14.09 -1.93 6.32
N ILE A 351 -12.94 -1.48 6.84
CA ILE A 351 -12.04 -0.58 6.09
C ILE A 351 -11.49 -1.29 4.85
N SER A 352 -11.16 -2.58 4.95
CA SER A 352 -10.65 -3.32 3.78
C SER A 352 -11.70 -3.53 2.68
N LEU A 353 -12.98 -3.25 2.96
CA LEU A 353 -14.09 -3.31 2.01
C LEU A 353 -14.75 -1.94 1.81
N SER A 354 -14.14 -0.86 2.31
CA SER A 354 -14.70 0.47 2.20
C SER A 354 -14.51 1.03 0.80
N THR A 355 -15.38 1.97 0.45
CA THR A 355 -15.43 2.62 -0.87
C THR A 355 -14.08 3.18 -1.27
N TRP A 356 -13.49 4.05 -0.45
CA TRP A 356 -12.26 4.72 -0.84
C TRP A 356 -11.04 3.80 -0.83
N PHE A 357 -11.03 2.77 0.02
CA PHE A 357 -10.00 1.75 -0.03
C PHE A 357 -10.04 0.96 -1.35
N LEU A 358 -11.23 0.54 -1.80
CA LEU A 358 -11.41 -0.16 -3.08
C LEU A 358 -11.13 0.74 -4.29
N VAL A 359 -11.48 2.03 -4.24
CA VAL A 359 -11.13 3.01 -5.29
C VAL A 359 -9.61 3.09 -5.45
N MET A 360 -8.89 3.26 -4.33
CA MET A 360 -7.44 3.43 -4.35
C MET A 360 -6.71 2.18 -4.81
N MET A 361 -7.09 1.03 -4.26
CA MET A 361 -6.60 -0.28 -4.70
C MET A 361 -6.92 -0.52 -6.18
N GLY A 362 -8.10 -0.11 -6.65
CA GLY A 362 -8.50 -0.18 -8.05
C GLY A 362 -7.63 0.66 -8.97
N ILE A 363 -7.27 1.88 -8.58
CA ILE A 363 -6.38 2.77 -9.35
C ILE A 363 -4.97 2.17 -9.42
N GLU A 364 -4.45 1.68 -8.29
CA GLU A 364 -3.10 1.14 -8.19
C GLU A 364 -2.96 -0.18 -8.97
N MET A 365 -3.80 -1.17 -8.67
CA MET A 365 -3.82 -2.47 -9.36
C MET A 365 -4.27 -2.33 -10.83
N GLY A 366 -5.21 -1.43 -11.10
CA GLY A 366 -5.64 -1.04 -12.45
C GLY A 366 -4.50 -0.53 -13.31
N SER A 367 -3.65 0.32 -12.75
CA SER A 367 -2.47 0.87 -13.43
C SER A 367 -1.46 -0.23 -13.76
N LEU A 368 -1.19 -1.13 -12.82
CA LEU A 368 -0.31 -2.29 -13.05
C LEU A 368 -0.91 -3.27 -14.08
N GLY A 369 -2.23 -3.44 -14.08
CA GLY A 369 -2.97 -4.21 -15.09
C GLY A 369 -2.87 -3.57 -16.48
N TYR A 370 -2.95 -2.24 -16.56
CA TYR A 370 -2.79 -1.48 -17.80
C TYR A 370 -1.37 -1.65 -18.38
N PHE A 371 -0.33 -1.54 -17.55
CA PHE A 371 1.05 -1.79 -17.98
C PHE A 371 1.20 -3.22 -18.50
N LYS A 372 0.60 -4.20 -17.83
CA LYS A 372 0.60 -5.58 -18.28
C LYS A 372 -0.12 -5.76 -19.62
N ALA A 373 -1.27 -5.11 -19.81
CA ALA A 373 -2.03 -5.15 -21.04
C ALA A 373 -1.23 -4.57 -22.22
N ARG A 374 -0.42 -3.53 -21.98
CA ARG A 374 0.47 -2.95 -22.99
C ARG A 374 1.58 -3.92 -23.44
N GLU A 375 2.09 -4.74 -22.54
CA GLU A 375 3.11 -5.77 -22.82
C GLU A 375 2.55 -7.06 -23.45
N ALA A 376 1.24 -7.30 -23.36
CA ALA A 376 0.62 -8.50 -23.90
C ALA A 376 0.72 -8.54 -25.44
N ARG A 377 1.18 -9.68 -25.98
CA ARG A 377 1.31 -9.91 -27.43
C ARG A 377 -0.01 -10.38 -28.03
N ASN A 378 -0.70 -11.28 -27.34
CA ASN A 378 -1.96 -11.82 -27.84
C ASN A 378 -3.11 -10.81 -27.66
N THR A 379 -3.80 -10.50 -28.76
CA THR A 379 -4.90 -9.53 -28.80
C THR A 379 -6.07 -9.94 -27.89
N GLU A 380 -6.41 -11.22 -27.87
CA GLU A 380 -7.49 -11.76 -27.05
C GLU A 380 -7.20 -11.61 -25.55
N ASN A 381 -5.95 -11.85 -25.15
CA ASN A 381 -5.54 -11.67 -23.76
C ASN A 381 -5.42 -10.18 -23.39
N LYS A 382 -5.01 -9.33 -24.33
CA LYS A 382 -5.00 -7.87 -24.16
C LYS A 382 -6.42 -7.31 -23.92
N VAL A 383 -7.40 -7.70 -24.74
CA VAL A 383 -8.81 -7.32 -24.55
C VAL A 383 -9.34 -7.82 -23.21
N ARG A 384 -8.99 -9.05 -22.83
CA ARG A 384 -9.37 -9.61 -21.52
C ARG A 384 -8.86 -8.77 -20.35
N LEU A 385 -7.61 -8.31 -20.39
CA LEU A 385 -7.04 -7.48 -19.33
C LEU A 385 -7.77 -6.14 -19.21
N TYR A 386 -8.15 -5.50 -20.33
CA TYR A 386 -8.98 -4.29 -20.30
C TYR A 386 -10.39 -4.54 -19.74
N LEU A 387 -11.04 -5.65 -20.13
CA LEU A 387 -12.33 -6.05 -19.59
C LEU A 387 -12.26 -6.31 -18.08
N MET A 388 -11.17 -6.92 -17.60
CA MET A 388 -10.95 -7.16 -16.17
C MET A 388 -10.82 -5.85 -15.39
N ILE A 389 -10.09 -4.85 -15.91
CA ILE A 389 -9.96 -3.52 -15.29
C ILE A 389 -11.32 -2.82 -15.26
N ALA A 390 -12.05 -2.84 -16.38
CA ALA A 390 -13.38 -2.23 -16.48
C ALA A 390 -14.39 -2.92 -15.53
N ALA A 391 -14.36 -4.25 -15.46
CA ALA A 391 -15.20 -5.03 -14.58
C ALA A 391 -14.95 -4.68 -13.10
N TYR A 392 -13.69 -4.50 -12.69
CA TYR A 392 -13.38 -4.04 -11.33
C TYR A 392 -14.00 -2.66 -11.08
N GLY A 393 -13.75 -1.69 -11.97
CA GLY A 393 -14.27 -0.33 -11.82
C GLY A 393 -15.81 -0.28 -11.76
N ILE A 394 -16.49 -1.14 -12.52
CA ILE A 394 -17.96 -1.19 -12.55
C ILE A 394 -18.53 -1.93 -11.34
N TYR A 395 -18.06 -3.16 -11.06
CA TYR A 395 -18.69 -4.05 -10.09
C TYR A 395 -18.14 -3.95 -8.67
N SER A 396 -16.97 -3.35 -8.45
CA SER A 396 -16.40 -3.15 -7.12
C SER A 396 -16.42 -1.71 -6.64
N VAL A 397 -16.61 -0.73 -7.54
CA VAL A 397 -16.56 0.69 -7.19
C VAL A 397 -17.84 1.40 -7.63
N LEU A 398 -18.08 1.53 -8.94
CA LEU A 398 -19.16 2.37 -9.45
C LEU A 398 -20.56 1.90 -9.02
N LEU A 399 -20.87 0.62 -9.19
CA LEU A 399 -22.20 0.09 -8.84
C LEU A 399 -22.45 0.09 -7.32
N PRO A 400 -21.59 -0.52 -6.48
CA PRO A 400 -21.88 -0.64 -5.06
C PRO A 400 -21.84 0.71 -4.32
N ASP A 401 -20.92 1.60 -4.70
CA ASP A 401 -20.65 2.80 -3.89
C ASP A 401 -21.36 4.05 -4.40
N PHE A 402 -21.57 4.18 -5.72
CA PHE A 402 -22.05 5.44 -6.32
C PHE A 402 -23.43 5.34 -6.99
N ILE A 403 -23.85 4.15 -7.44
CA ILE A 403 -25.13 3.97 -8.15
C ILE A 403 -26.19 3.32 -7.25
N ILE A 404 -25.81 2.38 -6.38
CA ILE A 404 -26.75 1.64 -5.54
C ILE A 404 -26.65 2.17 -4.10
N PRO A 405 -27.50 3.14 -3.69
CA PRO A 405 -27.37 3.83 -2.40
C PRO A 405 -27.61 2.94 -1.17
N ASN A 406 -28.15 1.73 -1.34
CA ASN A 406 -28.21 0.73 -0.29
C ASN A 406 -28.18 -0.70 -0.88
N PRO A 407 -27.01 -1.37 -0.90
CA PRO A 407 -26.88 -2.74 -1.40
C PRO A 407 -27.80 -3.74 -0.67
N SER A 408 -28.10 -3.47 0.61
CA SER A 408 -29.00 -4.30 1.43
C SER A 408 -30.49 -4.08 1.18
N ALA A 409 -30.85 -3.09 0.37
CA ALA A 409 -32.22 -2.85 -0.06
C ALA A 409 -32.47 -3.17 -1.54
N VAL A 410 -31.42 -3.22 -2.37
CA VAL A 410 -31.56 -3.37 -3.82
C VAL A 410 -30.97 -4.71 -4.28
N PRO A 411 -31.82 -5.69 -4.66
CA PRO A 411 -31.34 -6.94 -5.25
C PRO A 411 -30.69 -6.68 -6.62
N PHE A 412 -29.38 -6.88 -6.74
CA PHE A 412 -28.65 -6.77 -8.02
C PHE A 412 -28.09 -8.12 -8.48
N ILE A 413 -27.92 -8.31 -9.79
CA ILE A 413 -27.30 -9.51 -10.37
C ILE A 413 -25.83 -9.21 -10.63
N GLY A 414 -24.92 -10.07 -10.17
CA GLY A 414 -23.49 -9.89 -10.41
C GLY A 414 -22.66 -9.52 -9.19
N TRP A 415 -23.07 -9.93 -7.99
CA TRP A 415 -22.30 -9.80 -6.74
C TRP A 415 -20.88 -10.37 -6.90
N SER A 416 -19.92 -9.49 -7.17
CA SER A 416 -18.54 -9.85 -7.54
C SER A 416 -17.78 -10.56 -6.41
N MET A 417 -18.22 -10.33 -5.17
CA MET A 417 -17.66 -10.92 -3.95
C MET A 417 -18.57 -12.02 -3.33
N GLY A 418 -19.65 -12.41 -4.02
CA GLY A 418 -20.48 -13.56 -3.63
C GLY A 418 -21.56 -13.30 -2.58
N ILE A 419 -21.87 -14.36 -1.82
CA ILE A 419 -22.98 -14.38 -0.87
C ILE A 419 -22.63 -13.52 0.35
N GLY A 420 -23.59 -12.72 0.85
CA GLY A 420 -23.39 -11.77 1.95
C GLY A 420 -22.80 -10.42 1.56
N THR A 421 -22.41 -10.22 0.29
CA THR A 421 -21.92 -8.90 -0.20
C THR A 421 -22.99 -7.81 -0.11
N GLY A 422 -24.26 -8.20 -0.05
CA GLY A 422 -25.41 -7.29 0.08
C GLY A 422 -25.86 -7.02 1.50
N GLY A 423 -25.13 -7.51 2.50
CA GLY A 423 -25.67 -7.59 3.85
C GLY A 423 -26.54 -8.84 4.05
N PRO A 424 -27.48 -8.82 5.01
CA PRO A 424 -28.22 -10.01 5.46
C PRO A 424 -29.05 -10.68 4.34
N LEU A 425 -29.17 -12.01 4.41
CA LEU A 425 -29.95 -12.80 3.47
C LEU A 425 -31.46 -12.62 3.71
N ALA A 426 -32.04 -11.63 3.05
CA ALA A 426 -33.50 -11.51 2.93
C ALA A 426 -34.05 -12.37 1.78
N PRO A 427 -35.34 -12.79 1.84
CA PRO A 427 -35.98 -13.57 0.76
C PRO A 427 -35.88 -12.92 -0.63
N VAL A 428 -35.81 -11.58 -0.68
CA VAL A 428 -35.66 -10.79 -1.90
C VAL A 428 -34.32 -11.04 -2.62
N PHE A 429 -33.27 -11.44 -1.90
CA PHE A 429 -31.93 -11.67 -2.45
C PHE A 429 -31.71 -13.07 -3.02
N ILE A 430 -32.56 -14.05 -2.70
CA ILE A 430 -32.40 -15.44 -3.12
C ILE A 430 -32.39 -15.56 -4.65
N LEU A 431 -33.36 -14.96 -5.33
CA LEU A 431 -33.47 -15.05 -6.80
C LEU A 431 -32.27 -14.41 -7.52
N PRO A 432 -31.82 -13.18 -7.19
CA PRO A 432 -30.60 -12.60 -7.75
C PRO A 432 -29.34 -13.43 -7.54
N ILE A 433 -29.17 -14.02 -6.35
CA ILE A 433 -28.03 -14.90 -6.04
C ILE A 433 -28.08 -16.14 -6.95
N LEU A 434 -29.22 -16.82 -7.03
CA LEU A 434 -29.39 -17.99 -7.89
C LEU A 434 -29.14 -17.67 -9.36
N LEU A 435 -29.67 -16.54 -9.86
CA LEU A 435 -29.43 -16.08 -11.22
C LEU A 435 -27.95 -15.78 -11.48
N THR A 436 -27.26 -15.17 -10.51
CA THR A 436 -25.81 -14.89 -10.61
C THR A 436 -25.00 -16.18 -10.77
N TYR A 437 -25.27 -17.20 -9.93
CA TYR A 437 -24.62 -18.50 -10.03
C TYR A 437 -24.99 -19.26 -11.31
N LEU A 438 -26.24 -19.18 -11.75
CA LEU A 438 -26.70 -19.81 -12.99
C LEU A 438 -26.01 -19.21 -14.21
N ILE A 439 -26.00 -17.88 -14.34
CA ILE A 439 -25.35 -17.16 -15.44
C ILE A 439 -23.84 -17.46 -15.45
N SER A 440 -23.18 -17.36 -14.30
CA SER A 440 -21.76 -17.70 -14.17
C SER A 440 -21.49 -19.15 -14.56
N GLY A 441 -22.34 -20.09 -14.13
CA GLY A 441 -22.24 -21.51 -14.48
C GLY A 441 -22.35 -21.74 -15.99
N ILE A 442 -23.37 -21.16 -16.64
CA ILE A 442 -23.55 -21.25 -18.09
C ILE A 442 -22.32 -20.69 -18.82
N LEU A 443 -21.86 -19.49 -18.44
CA LEU A 443 -20.67 -18.91 -19.05
C LEU A 443 -19.42 -19.76 -18.82
N SER A 444 -19.29 -20.41 -17.65
CA SER A 444 -18.19 -21.33 -17.39
C SER A 444 -18.28 -22.67 -18.12
N LEU A 445 -19.47 -23.12 -18.51
CA LEU A 445 -19.60 -24.24 -19.45
C LEU A 445 -19.11 -23.85 -20.86
N LEU A 446 -19.39 -22.61 -21.29
CA LEU A 446 -19.09 -22.14 -22.64
C LEU A 446 -17.62 -21.70 -22.81
N PHE A 447 -17.11 -20.90 -21.87
CA PHE A 447 -15.81 -20.23 -21.92
C PHE A 447 -14.82 -20.70 -20.84
N GLY A 448 -15.24 -21.62 -19.97
CA GLY A 448 -14.43 -22.13 -18.86
C GLY A 448 -14.41 -21.20 -17.65
N ALA A 449 -13.58 -21.52 -16.66
CA ALA A 449 -13.36 -20.66 -15.50
C ALA A 449 -12.73 -19.28 -15.84
N ARG A 450 -12.35 -19.07 -17.11
CA ARG A 450 -11.80 -17.80 -17.63
C ARG A 450 -12.77 -16.63 -17.51
N GLN A 451 -14.06 -16.86 -17.73
CA GLN A 451 -15.09 -15.82 -17.65
C GLN A 451 -15.09 -15.14 -16.27
N LEU A 452 -14.90 -15.94 -15.22
CA LEU A 452 -14.81 -15.47 -13.85
C LEU A 452 -13.62 -14.52 -13.70
N CYS A 453 -12.45 -14.93 -14.18
CA CYS A 453 -11.22 -14.14 -14.06
C CYS A 453 -11.14 -12.93 -15.01
N SER A 454 -12.19 -12.67 -15.79
CA SER A 454 -12.23 -11.62 -16.82
C SER A 454 -13.39 -10.63 -16.62
N VAL A 455 -14.51 -11.05 -16.03
CA VAL A 455 -15.75 -10.24 -15.98
C VAL A 455 -16.38 -10.20 -14.59
N PHE A 456 -16.37 -11.28 -13.81
CA PHE A 456 -17.13 -11.34 -12.55
C PHE A 456 -16.28 -11.20 -11.29
N CYS A 457 -15.11 -11.83 -11.26
CA CYS A 457 -14.24 -11.77 -10.09
C CYS A 457 -13.32 -10.56 -10.20
N THR A 458 -13.19 -9.81 -9.12
CA THR A 458 -12.37 -8.60 -9.02
C THR A 458 -10.96 -8.90 -8.53
N ALA A 459 -10.79 -9.98 -7.77
CA ALA A 459 -9.50 -10.51 -7.34
C ALA A 459 -8.44 -10.75 -8.45
N PRO A 460 -8.77 -11.17 -9.68
CA PRO A 460 -7.79 -11.35 -10.76
C PRO A 460 -7.02 -10.07 -11.10
N LEU A 461 -7.62 -8.89 -10.91
CA LEU A 461 -6.94 -7.61 -11.14
C LEU A 461 -5.68 -7.51 -10.26
N MET A 462 -5.80 -7.89 -8.99
CA MET A 462 -4.69 -7.85 -8.03
C MET A 462 -3.61 -8.88 -8.34
N TYR A 463 -3.94 -10.03 -8.92
CA TYR A 463 -2.96 -11.07 -9.20
C TYR A 463 -2.26 -10.93 -10.57
N GLN A 464 -2.76 -10.10 -11.47
CA GLN A 464 -2.29 -10.06 -12.88
C GLN A 464 -1.53 -8.78 -13.26
N GLY A 465 -1.47 -7.77 -12.40
CA GLY A 465 -0.60 -6.61 -12.60
C GLY A 465 0.87 -7.01 -12.77
N THR A 466 1.69 -6.14 -13.37
CA THR A 466 3.11 -6.42 -13.70
C THR A 466 3.89 -7.02 -12.52
N PHE A 467 4.00 -6.29 -11.40
CA PHE A 467 4.67 -6.73 -10.18
C PHE A 467 4.09 -8.05 -9.62
N TYR A 468 2.77 -8.12 -9.46
CA TYR A 468 2.10 -9.27 -8.87
C TYR A 468 2.19 -10.54 -9.73
N SER A 469 2.15 -10.41 -11.07
CA SER A 469 2.37 -11.51 -12.02
C SER A 469 3.78 -12.09 -11.90
N ALA A 470 4.80 -11.26 -11.61
CA ALA A 470 6.17 -11.74 -11.44
C ALA A 470 6.35 -12.63 -10.19
N MET A 471 5.48 -12.51 -9.17
CA MET A 471 5.50 -13.36 -7.97
C MET A 471 5.17 -14.83 -8.23
N LYS A 472 4.71 -15.20 -9.44
CA LYS A 472 4.57 -16.61 -9.82
C LYS A 472 5.89 -17.40 -9.73
N SER A 473 7.05 -16.73 -9.69
CA SER A 473 8.34 -17.38 -9.40
C SER A 473 8.30 -18.18 -8.09
N PHE A 474 7.61 -17.67 -7.08
CA PHE A 474 7.48 -18.30 -5.76
C PHE A 474 6.75 -19.65 -5.80
N ASN A 475 5.86 -19.87 -6.77
CA ASN A 475 5.18 -21.16 -6.98
C ASN A 475 6.17 -22.33 -7.11
N SER A 476 7.33 -22.06 -7.70
CA SER A 476 8.39 -23.06 -7.91
C SER A 476 9.56 -22.94 -6.92
N GLY A 477 9.81 -21.73 -6.41
CA GLY A 477 10.96 -21.45 -5.53
C GLY A 477 10.75 -21.84 -4.07
N ASN A 478 9.54 -21.69 -3.53
CA ASN A 478 9.26 -21.97 -2.12
C ASN A 478 8.66 -23.37 -1.94
N ARG A 479 9.11 -24.12 -0.92
CA ARG A 479 8.64 -25.49 -0.63
C ARG A 479 7.14 -25.55 -0.35
N VAL A 480 6.64 -24.58 0.42
CA VAL A 480 5.21 -24.51 0.80
C VAL A 480 4.36 -24.25 -0.45
N ALA A 481 4.64 -23.16 -1.18
CA ALA A 481 3.97 -22.82 -2.43
C ALA A 481 4.02 -23.97 -3.47
N ARG A 482 5.17 -24.64 -3.60
CA ARG A 482 5.31 -25.79 -4.51
C ARG A 482 4.40 -26.96 -4.11
N SER A 483 4.30 -27.27 -2.82
CA SER A 483 3.43 -28.35 -2.34
C SER A 483 1.95 -28.07 -2.63
N LEU A 484 1.54 -26.81 -2.50
CA LEU A 484 0.17 -26.35 -2.77
C LEU A 484 -0.16 -26.39 -4.26
N THR A 485 0.77 -25.98 -5.12
CA THR A 485 0.57 -25.89 -6.59
C THR A 485 0.68 -27.24 -7.30
N VAL A 486 1.64 -28.09 -6.90
CA VAL A 486 1.82 -29.45 -7.47
C VAL A 486 0.70 -30.41 -7.05
N HIS A 487 -0.04 -30.05 -5.99
CA HIS A 487 -1.22 -30.78 -5.52
C HIS A 487 -0.89 -32.20 -5.01
N ASP A 488 0.12 -32.26 -4.14
CA ASP A 488 0.48 -33.46 -3.37
C ASP A 488 -0.70 -33.95 -2.52
N ARG A 489 -0.61 -35.18 -1.99
CA ARG A 489 -1.68 -35.78 -1.15
C ARG A 489 -2.13 -34.85 -0.02
N ARG A 490 -1.20 -34.14 0.62
CA ARG A 490 -1.48 -33.15 1.69
C ARG A 490 -2.20 -31.91 1.16
N ALA A 491 -1.76 -31.35 0.05
CA ALA A 491 -2.42 -30.19 -0.56
C ALA A 491 -3.84 -30.50 -1.05
N ARG A 492 -4.09 -31.72 -1.55
CA ARG A 492 -5.45 -32.17 -1.88
C ARG A 492 -6.36 -32.28 -0.65
N LEU A 493 -5.82 -32.77 0.47
CA LEU A 493 -6.55 -32.84 1.73
C LEU A 493 -6.88 -31.43 2.24
N LEU A 494 -5.88 -30.54 2.26
CA LEU A 494 -6.06 -29.14 2.65
C LEU A 494 -7.12 -28.47 1.78
N TYR A 495 -7.02 -28.58 0.45
CA TYR A 495 -8.00 -28.03 -0.48
C TYR A 495 -9.43 -28.51 -0.17
N ARG A 496 -9.62 -29.81 0.05
CA ARG A 496 -10.93 -30.39 0.36
C ARG A 496 -11.45 -29.91 1.71
N ALA A 497 -10.60 -29.88 2.73
CA ALA A 497 -10.97 -29.44 4.07
C ALA A 497 -11.36 -27.96 4.08
N THR A 498 -10.54 -27.08 3.50
CA THR A 498 -10.83 -25.65 3.42
C THR A 498 -12.07 -25.37 2.57
N SER A 499 -12.21 -26.03 1.42
CA SER A 499 -13.39 -25.85 0.55
C SER A 499 -14.67 -26.29 1.26
N LEU A 500 -14.66 -27.44 1.94
CA LEU A 500 -15.79 -27.92 2.73
C LEU A 500 -16.11 -26.96 3.88
N MET A 501 -15.09 -26.45 4.57
CA MET A 501 -15.26 -25.46 5.64
C MET A 501 -15.93 -24.19 5.11
N VAL A 502 -15.46 -23.63 3.98
CA VAL A 502 -16.03 -22.40 3.39
C VAL A 502 -17.47 -22.62 2.91
N TYR A 503 -17.76 -23.72 2.20
CA TYR A 503 -19.13 -23.99 1.76
C TYR A 503 -20.08 -24.28 2.92
N SER A 504 -19.62 -25.01 3.95
CA SER A 504 -20.44 -25.27 5.14
C SER A 504 -20.66 -24.02 5.97
N SER A 505 -19.66 -23.14 6.12
CA SER A 505 -19.83 -21.87 6.82
C SER A 505 -20.80 -20.94 6.09
N LEU A 506 -20.70 -20.84 4.75
CA LEU A 506 -21.63 -20.05 3.95
C LEU A 506 -23.05 -20.61 4.01
N ALA A 507 -23.22 -21.94 3.91
CA ALA A 507 -24.54 -22.56 3.98
C ALA A 507 -25.18 -22.40 5.36
N ALA A 508 -24.41 -22.58 6.44
CA ALA A 508 -24.90 -22.40 7.80
C ALA A 508 -25.24 -20.93 8.09
N ALA A 509 -24.35 -20.00 7.74
CA ALA A 509 -24.56 -18.57 7.96
C ALA A 509 -25.72 -18.02 7.13
N GLY A 510 -25.83 -18.41 5.86
CA GLY A 510 -26.96 -18.04 5.01
C GLY A 510 -28.29 -18.61 5.53
N ALA A 511 -28.32 -19.85 6.03
CA ALA A 511 -29.52 -20.41 6.64
C ALA A 511 -29.92 -19.65 7.93
N LEU A 512 -28.95 -19.32 8.79
CA LEU A 512 -29.20 -18.54 10.01
C LEU A 512 -29.70 -17.13 9.68
N SER A 513 -29.06 -16.46 8.73
CA SER A 513 -29.46 -15.11 8.27
C SER A 513 -30.86 -15.10 7.65
N LEU A 514 -31.21 -16.13 6.87
CA LEU A 514 -32.56 -16.27 6.32
C LEU A 514 -33.61 -16.50 7.41
N LEU A 515 -33.30 -17.30 8.43
CA LEU A 515 -34.20 -17.54 9.57
C LEU A 515 -34.36 -16.29 10.45
N ASP A 516 -33.31 -15.46 10.57
CA ASP A 516 -33.35 -14.15 11.22
C ASP A 516 -34.24 -13.17 10.46
N SER A 517 -34.08 -13.10 9.13
CA SER A 517 -34.83 -12.16 8.28
C SER A 517 -36.33 -12.46 8.20
N ILE A 518 -36.74 -13.71 8.41
CA ILE A 518 -38.17 -14.10 8.55
C ILE A 518 -38.66 -14.09 10.01
N HIS A 519 -37.84 -13.59 10.95
CA HIS A 519 -38.13 -13.50 12.39
C HIS A 519 -38.44 -14.83 13.08
N VAL A 520 -37.85 -15.93 12.60
CA VAL A 520 -37.98 -17.27 13.24
C VAL A 520 -36.89 -17.48 14.30
N LEU A 521 -35.70 -16.92 14.10
CA LEU A 521 -34.59 -16.90 15.05
C LEU A 521 -34.10 -15.44 15.22
N ASP A 522 -33.38 -15.15 16.31
CA ASP A 522 -32.69 -13.86 16.52
C ASP A 522 -31.24 -14.12 16.92
N ILE A 523 -30.44 -14.58 15.94
CA ILE A 523 -29.05 -15.02 16.17
C ILE A 523 -28.13 -14.02 15.49
N ARG A 524 -27.43 -13.22 16.30
CA ARG A 524 -26.48 -12.21 15.83
C ARG A 524 -25.13 -12.34 16.54
N VAL A 525 -24.05 -12.04 15.82
CA VAL A 525 -22.70 -12.01 16.38
C VAL A 525 -22.41 -10.58 16.80
N TYR A 526 -22.56 -10.28 18.10
CA TYR A 526 -22.41 -8.93 18.65
C TYR A 526 -23.24 -7.85 17.93
N GLY A 527 -24.45 -8.21 17.47
CA GLY A 527 -25.33 -7.31 16.73
C GLY A 527 -25.20 -7.39 15.21
N THR A 528 -24.17 -8.06 14.70
CA THR A 528 -23.93 -8.26 13.26
C THR A 528 -24.58 -9.55 12.77
N ASP A 529 -25.19 -9.50 11.58
CA ASP A 529 -25.80 -10.65 10.91
C ASP A 529 -24.76 -11.76 10.63
N PRO A 530 -25.11 -13.06 10.81
CA PRO A 530 -24.17 -14.16 10.62
C PRO A 530 -23.60 -14.28 9.19
N GLU A 531 -24.42 -14.05 8.16
CA GLU A 531 -23.97 -14.13 6.76
C GLU A 531 -23.04 -12.96 6.43
N TYR A 532 -23.40 -11.75 6.84
CA TYR A 532 -22.55 -10.57 6.66
C TYR A 532 -21.23 -10.72 7.42
N PHE A 533 -21.24 -11.26 8.64
CA PHE A 533 -20.02 -11.55 9.40
C PHE A 533 -19.10 -12.54 8.69
N VAL A 534 -19.65 -13.63 8.13
CA VAL A 534 -18.87 -14.59 7.32
C VAL A 534 -18.35 -13.92 6.05
N TYR A 535 -19.12 -13.05 5.41
CA TYR A 535 -18.66 -12.26 4.27
C TYR A 535 -17.47 -11.37 4.64
N LEU A 536 -17.53 -10.63 5.74
CA LEU A 536 -16.43 -9.80 6.26
C LEU A 536 -15.19 -10.65 6.58
N MET A 537 -15.38 -11.80 7.22
CA MET A 537 -14.27 -12.72 7.51
C MET A 537 -13.61 -13.22 6.24
N LEU A 538 -14.42 -13.56 5.23
CA LEU A 538 -13.90 -14.11 3.99
C LEU A 538 -13.24 -13.00 3.13
N PHE A 539 -13.98 -11.97 2.76
CA PHE A 539 -13.49 -10.97 1.80
C PHE A 539 -12.75 -9.81 2.45
N GLY A 540 -13.17 -9.38 3.64
CA GLY A 540 -12.53 -8.28 4.36
C GLY A 540 -11.21 -8.67 5.04
N VAL A 541 -11.00 -9.94 5.37
CA VAL A 541 -9.78 -10.39 6.07
C VAL A 541 -9.05 -11.51 5.36
N ALA A 542 -9.67 -12.69 5.25
CA ALA A 542 -8.96 -13.88 4.78
C ALA A 542 -8.47 -13.75 3.33
N TRP A 543 -9.20 -13.03 2.48
CA TRP A 543 -8.75 -12.73 1.12
C TRP A 543 -7.45 -11.90 1.11
N TYR A 544 -7.40 -10.78 1.85
CA TYR A 544 -6.17 -9.98 1.98
C TYR A 544 -5.03 -10.76 2.60
N VAL A 545 -5.28 -11.58 3.63
CA VAL A 545 -4.26 -12.48 4.19
C VAL A 545 -3.70 -13.41 3.12
N THR A 546 -4.55 -14.03 2.28
CA THR A 546 -4.07 -14.89 1.17
C THR A 546 -3.32 -14.12 0.08
N PHE A 547 -3.68 -12.85 -0.15
CA PHE A 547 -3.00 -11.98 -1.08
C PHE A 547 -1.61 -11.56 -0.57
N LEU A 548 -1.52 -11.05 0.66
CA LEU A 548 -0.27 -10.62 1.30
C LEU A 548 0.71 -11.77 1.47
N THR A 549 0.21 -12.98 1.69
CA THR A 549 1.04 -14.18 1.85
C THR A 549 1.41 -14.88 0.53
N MET A 550 1.18 -14.25 -0.63
CA MET A 550 1.62 -14.76 -1.95
C MET A 550 3.09 -15.24 -2.00
N PRO A 551 4.06 -14.54 -1.39
CA PRO A 551 5.46 -15.02 -1.39
C PRO A 551 5.66 -16.37 -0.67
N LEU A 552 4.72 -16.72 0.24
CA LEU A 552 4.75 -17.95 1.01
C LEU A 552 3.86 -19.05 0.40
N LEU A 553 2.62 -18.71 0.04
CA LEU A 553 1.61 -19.66 -0.43
C LEU A 553 1.62 -19.85 -1.96
N GLY A 554 2.29 -18.95 -2.69
CA GLY A 554 2.26 -18.89 -4.15
C GLY A 554 1.15 -17.98 -4.68
N SER A 555 1.23 -17.69 -5.97
CA SER A 555 0.20 -16.93 -6.69
C SER A 555 -1.10 -17.73 -6.80
N TYR A 556 -2.24 -17.02 -6.80
CA TYR A 556 -3.58 -17.62 -6.79
C TYR A 556 -3.80 -18.64 -5.66
N ALA A 557 -3.19 -18.38 -4.49
CA ALA A 557 -3.35 -19.21 -3.30
C ALA A 557 -4.84 -19.42 -2.96
N CYS A 558 -5.68 -18.41 -3.11
CA CYS A 558 -7.13 -18.49 -2.88
C CYS A 558 -7.81 -19.65 -3.65
N ILE A 559 -7.36 -19.95 -4.86
CA ILE A 559 -7.88 -21.04 -5.69
C ILE A 559 -7.16 -22.37 -5.38
N ASN A 560 -5.87 -22.32 -5.09
CA ASN A 560 -5.05 -23.51 -4.82
C ASN A 560 -5.33 -24.11 -3.44
N THR A 561 -5.68 -23.30 -2.45
CA THR A 561 -6.05 -23.72 -1.09
C THR A 561 -7.52 -24.08 -0.95
N GLY A 562 -8.35 -23.81 -1.97
CA GLY A 562 -9.78 -24.11 -1.95
C GLY A 562 -10.60 -23.10 -1.15
N TYR A 563 -10.00 -21.98 -0.78
CA TYR A 563 -10.61 -20.89 -0.04
C TYR A 563 -11.66 -20.11 -0.87
N CYS A 564 -11.37 -19.87 -2.16
CA CYS A 564 -12.24 -19.12 -3.05
C CYS A 564 -13.44 -19.96 -3.52
N HIS A 565 -14.60 -19.78 -2.88
CA HIS A 565 -15.84 -20.49 -3.23
C HIS A 565 -16.30 -20.22 -4.67
N TRP A 566 -16.20 -18.97 -5.16
CA TRP A 566 -16.48 -18.60 -6.55
C TRP A 566 -15.59 -19.35 -7.55
N GLY A 567 -14.30 -19.40 -7.26
CA GLY A 567 -13.31 -20.12 -8.07
C GLY A 567 -13.59 -21.62 -8.08
N ASN A 568 -13.89 -22.21 -6.92
CA ASN A 568 -14.21 -23.63 -6.81
C ASN A 568 -15.44 -24.02 -7.62
N PHE A 569 -16.52 -23.24 -7.52
CA PHE A 569 -17.75 -23.47 -8.29
C PHE A 569 -17.48 -23.45 -9.81
N ASN A 570 -16.84 -22.39 -10.31
CA ASN A 570 -16.59 -22.25 -11.74
C ASN A 570 -15.58 -23.27 -12.27
N ARG A 571 -14.60 -23.69 -11.46
CA ARG A 571 -13.67 -24.78 -11.80
C ARG A 571 -14.38 -26.13 -11.88
N PHE A 572 -15.32 -26.39 -10.99
CA PHE A 572 -16.15 -27.59 -11.02
C PHE A 572 -17.00 -27.62 -12.29
N VAL A 573 -17.72 -26.54 -12.59
CA VAL A 573 -18.57 -26.44 -13.79
C VAL A 573 -17.73 -26.49 -15.07
N SER A 574 -16.61 -25.78 -15.14
CA SER A 574 -15.71 -25.76 -16.29
C SER A 574 -15.12 -27.14 -16.61
N ARG A 575 -15.10 -28.09 -15.66
CA ARG A 575 -14.68 -29.47 -15.93
C ARG A 575 -15.59 -30.16 -16.94
N PHE A 576 -16.87 -29.79 -16.99
CA PHE A 576 -17.86 -30.34 -17.91
C PHE A 576 -17.99 -29.50 -19.19
N GLY A 577 -17.51 -28.25 -19.15
CA GLY A 577 -17.59 -27.30 -20.26
C GLY A 577 -16.67 -27.57 -21.45
N LEU A 578 -16.81 -26.77 -22.51
CA LEU A 578 -16.06 -26.89 -23.77
C LEU A 578 -14.62 -26.40 -23.68
N PHE A 579 -14.29 -25.63 -22.64
CA PHE A 579 -13.01 -24.96 -22.49
C PHE A 579 -11.83 -25.93 -22.30
N ARG A 580 -10.78 -25.71 -23.09
CA ARG A 580 -9.49 -26.41 -23.03
C ARG A 580 -8.43 -25.58 -23.76
N LEU A 581 -7.17 -25.82 -23.44
CA LEU A 581 -6.05 -25.31 -24.23
C LEU A 581 -5.71 -26.34 -25.29
N LYS A 582 -5.54 -25.93 -26.55
CA LYS A 582 -5.08 -26.80 -27.64
C LYS A 582 -3.74 -26.30 -28.17
N VAL A 583 -2.99 -27.20 -28.81
CA VAL A 583 -1.80 -26.84 -29.57
C VAL A 583 -1.99 -27.07 -31.06
N LEU A 584 -1.32 -26.27 -31.89
CA LEU A 584 -1.36 -26.41 -33.35
C LEU A 584 -0.54 -27.64 -33.78
N ASP A 585 0.69 -27.76 -33.29
CA ASP A 585 1.58 -28.88 -33.55
C ASP A 585 2.21 -29.43 -32.24
N PRO A 586 1.83 -30.65 -31.80
CA PRO A 586 2.46 -31.30 -30.66
C PRO A 586 3.98 -31.52 -30.80
N SER A 587 4.50 -31.63 -32.03
CA SER A 587 5.92 -31.88 -32.30
C SER A 587 6.79 -30.69 -31.86
N LEU A 588 6.29 -29.46 -32.00
CA LEU A 588 6.97 -28.25 -31.51
C LEU A 588 7.07 -28.23 -29.98
N CYS A 589 6.08 -28.78 -29.27
CA CYS A 589 6.13 -28.90 -27.82
C CYS A 589 7.21 -29.89 -27.35
N VAL A 590 7.51 -30.94 -28.13
CA VAL A 590 8.61 -31.88 -27.84
C VAL A 590 9.96 -31.18 -28.00
N LYS A 591 10.12 -30.37 -29.05
CA LYS A 591 11.36 -29.62 -29.33
C LYS A 591 11.61 -28.47 -28.35
N CYS A 592 10.56 -27.95 -27.70
CA CYS A 592 10.68 -26.89 -26.71
C CYS A 592 11.35 -27.40 -25.41
N ARG A 593 12.63 -27.09 -25.23
CA ARG A 593 13.43 -27.53 -24.07
C ARG A 593 12.98 -26.87 -22.75
N ASP A 594 12.78 -25.55 -22.77
CA ASP A 594 12.58 -24.76 -21.55
C ASP A 594 11.14 -24.78 -21.02
N LYS A 595 10.18 -25.16 -21.88
CA LYS A 595 8.74 -25.26 -21.57
C LYS A 595 8.23 -24.07 -20.73
N PRO A 596 8.44 -22.82 -21.19
CA PRO A 596 8.16 -21.61 -20.41
C PRO A 596 6.70 -21.50 -19.98
N CYS A 597 5.76 -22.10 -20.72
CA CYS A 597 4.34 -22.18 -20.35
C CYS A 597 4.09 -22.79 -18.96
N ALA A 598 4.89 -23.77 -18.53
CA ALA A 598 4.76 -24.39 -17.21
C ALA A 598 5.21 -23.47 -16.07
N LYS A 599 6.21 -22.61 -16.30
CA LYS A 599 6.68 -21.61 -15.33
C LYS A 599 5.81 -20.36 -15.33
N ALA A 600 5.21 -20.04 -16.48
CA ALA A 600 4.33 -18.90 -16.63
C ALA A 600 2.94 -19.13 -16.02
N CYS A 601 2.52 -20.38 -15.76
CA CYS A 601 1.19 -20.62 -15.22
C CYS A 601 1.06 -20.11 -13.76
N PRO A 602 0.19 -19.12 -13.48
CA PRO A 602 0.13 -18.51 -12.16
C PRO A 602 -0.52 -19.41 -11.10
N VAL A 603 -1.31 -20.41 -11.51
CA VAL A 603 -1.86 -21.47 -10.63
C VAL A 603 -0.93 -22.70 -10.52
N GLY A 604 0.25 -22.67 -11.15
CA GLY A 604 1.26 -23.73 -10.99
C GLY A 604 0.93 -25.06 -11.68
N ASN A 605 0.24 -25.04 -12.83
CA ASN A 605 -0.07 -26.24 -13.61
C ASN A 605 1.15 -26.75 -14.41
N HIS A 606 2.16 -27.28 -13.71
CA HIS A 606 3.42 -27.72 -14.33
C HIS A 606 3.29 -28.94 -15.26
N ALA A 607 2.17 -29.67 -15.20
CA ALA A 607 1.90 -30.84 -16.05
C ALA A 607 1.43 -30.48 -17.48
N GLN A 608 1.13 -29.20 -17.75
CA GLN A 608 0.62 -28.73 -19.05
C GLN A 608 1.43 -29.21 -20.26
N PRO A 609 2.77 -29.08 -20.28
CA PRO A 609 3.56 -29.49 -21.44
C PRO A 609 3.44 -30.98 -21.77
N GLY A 610 3.34 -31.84 -20.75
CA GLY A 610 3.17 -33.28 -20.96
C GLY A 610 1.85 -33.61 -21.64
N SER A 611 0.77 -32.92 -21.28
CA SER A 611 -0.55 -33.09 -21.90
C SER A 611 -0.58 -32.62 -23.36
N PHE A 612 0.08 -31.49 -23.65
CA PHE A 612 0.20 -30.98 -25.02
C PHE A 612 0.95 -31.96 -25.93
N ILE A 613 2.03 -32.57 -25.44
CA ILE A 613 2.80 -33.58 -26.18
C ILE A 613 1.97 -34.86 -26.38
N ALA A 614 1.31 -35.35 -25.33
CA ALA A 614 0.63 -36.64 -25.38
C ALA A 614 -0.70 -36.62 -26.13
N THR A 615 -1.45 -35.51 -26.05
CA THR A 615 -2.85 -35.47 -26.52
C THR A 615 -3.18 -34.28 -27.41
N GLY A 616 -2.23 -33.35 -27.64
CA GLY A 616 -2.48 -32.11 -28.37
C GLY A 616 -3.39 -31.11 -27.65
N GLN A 617 -3.83 -31.41 -26.42
CA GLN A 617 -4.72 -30.56 -25.64
C GLN A 617 -4.40 -30.66 -24.14
N TYR A 618 -4.80 -29.65 -23.39
CA TYR A 618 -4.76 -29.63 -21.93
C TYR A 618 -6.11 -29.22 -21.38
N ARG A 619 -6.67 -30.09 -20.53
CA ARG A 619 -7.92 -29.87 -19.81
C ARG A 619 -7.73 -30.27 -18.36
N ASP A 620 -7.77 -29.28 -17.47
CA ASP A 620 -7.69 -29.47 -16.02
C ASP A 620 -8.61 -28.45 -15.38
N SER A 621 -9.36 -28.88 -14.37
CA SER A 621 -10.20 -27.99 -13.56
C SER A 621 -9.42 -26.84 -12.92
N ARG A 622 -8.10 -26.96 -12.71
CA ARG A 622 -7.23 -25.88 -12.23
C ARG A 622 -6.97 -24.79 -13.26
N CYS A 623 -7.21 -25.05 -14.55
CA CYS A 623 -7.00 -24.05 -15.57
C CYS A 623 -8.07 -22.95 -15.45
N VAL A 624 -7.65 -21.79 -14.95
CA VAL A 624 -8.49 -20.58 -14.87
C VAL A 624 -8.46 -19.75 -16.16
N GLY A 625 -7.76 -20.23 -17.20
CA GLY A 625 -7.78 -19.61 -18.53
C GLY A 625 -7.21 -18.20 -18.63
N ILE A 626 -6.33 -17.79 -17.71
CA ILE A 626 -5.68 -16.45 -17.71
C ILE A 626 -4.87 -16.19 -18.99
N GLY A 627 -4.26 -17.22 -19.58
CA GLY A 627 -3.54 -17.07 -20.86
C GLY A 627 -2.05 -16.79 -20.77
N GLU A 628 -1.44 -16.74 -19.59
CA GLU A 628 0.01 -16.52 -19.50
C GLU A 628 0.83 -17.64 -20.18
N CYS A 629 0.28 -18.85 -20.27
CA CYS A 629 0.90 -19.94 -21.02
C CYS A 629 0.91 -19.70 -22.54
N VAL A 630 -0.11 -19.00 -23.06
CA VAL A 630 -0.21 -18.60 -24.47
C VAL A 630 0.84 -17.54 -24.77
N GLU A 631 0.90 -16.47 -23.96
CA GLU A 631 1.89 -15.38 -24.07
C GLU A 631 3.35 -15.83 -23.92
N ALA A 632 3.57 -16.86 -23.11
CA ALA A 632 4.89 -17.41 -22.84
C ALA A 632 5.37 -18.40 -23.90
N CYS A 633 4.49 -18.88 -24.79
CA CYS A 633 4.89 -19.81 -25.84
C CYS A 633 5.78 -19.07 -26.85
N PRO A 634 7.04 -19.50 -27.07
CA PRO A 634 7.92 -18.83 -28.03
C PRO A 634 7.57 -19.14 -29.49
N TYR A 635 6.66 -20.09 -29.72
CA TYR A 635 6.24 -20.56 -31.05
C TYR A 635 4.78 -20.23 -31.37
N ASP A 636 4.10 -19.46 -30.50
CA ASP A 636 2.66 -19.17 -30.61
C ASP A 636 1.78 -20.41 -30.85
N ASN A 637 2.22 -21.55 -30.31
CA ASN A 637 1.66 -22.85 -30.61
C ASN A 637 0.44 -23.20 -29.73
N ILE A 638 0.15 -22.42 -28.68
CA ILE A 638 -0.93 -22.70 -27.72
C ILE A 638 -2.06 -21.70 -27.95
N PHE A 639 -3.30 -22.18 -28.08
CA PHE A 639 -4.48 -21.33 -28.24
C PHE A 639 -5.64 -21.79 -27.36
N PHE A 640 -6.59 -20.88 -27.12
CA PHE A 640 -7.81 -21.17 -26.38
C PHE A 640 -8.82 -21.88 -27.26
N TYR A 641 -9.39 -22.96 -26.77
CA TYR A 641 -10.51 -23.64 -27.40
C TYR A 641 -11.71 -23.56 -26.46
N ASP A 642 -12.78 -22.92 -26.93
CA ASP A 642 -14.05 -22.77 -26.22
C ASP A 642 -15.23 -22.86 -27.20
N ILE A 643 -16.43 -22.38 -26.81
CA ILE A 643 -17.61 -22.36 -27.68
C ILE A 643 -17.34 -21.76 -29.07
N ARG A 644 -16.47 -20.74 -29.19
CA ARG A 644 -16.13 -20.12 -30.47
C ARG A 644 -15.38 -21.10 -31.36
N GLY A 645 -14.46 -21.87 -30.77
CA GLY A 645 -13.75 -22.95 -31.45
C GLY A 645 -14.70 -24.07 -31.87
N TRP A 646 -15.59 -24.49 -30.98
CA TRP A 646 -16.60 -25.52 -31.27
C TRP A 646 -17.54 -25.11 -32.41
N ILE A 647 -18.03 -23.88 -32.41
CA ILE A 647 -18.87 -23.33 -33.49
C ILE A 647 -18.09 -23.29 -34.81
N LYS A 648 -16.84 -22.81 -34.81
CA LYS A 648 -16.00 -22.78 -36.01
C LYS A 648 -15.79 -24.18 -36.61
N GLU A 649 -15.49 -25.18 -35.77
CA GLU A 649 -15.32 -26.57 -36.20
C GLU A 649 -16.62 -27.15 -36.80
N ARG A 650 -17.79 -26.75 -36.29
CA ARG A 650 -19.09 -27.25 -36.75
C ARG A 650 -19.59 -26.57 -38.02
N LEU A 651 -19.32 -25.28 -38.19
CA LEU A 651 -19.75 -24.49 -39.34
C LEU A 651 -18.84 -24.65 -40.57
N ARG A 652 -17.52 -24.79 -40.37
CA ARG A 652 -16.54 -24.82 -41.49
C ARG A 652 -16.00 -26.23 -41.80
N GLY A 653 -16.43 -27.25 -41.07
CA GLY A 653 -15.70 -28.52 -41.01
C GLY A 653 -14.38 -28.36 -40.24
N ALA A 654 -13.75 -29.47 -39.84
CA ALA A 654 -12.55 -29.43 -38.97
C ALA A 654 -11.48 -28.46 -39.51
N PRO A 655 -10.83 -27.64 -38.67
CA PRO A 655 -9.93 -26.59 -39.12
C PRO A 655 -8.68 -27.26 -39.68
N ARG A 656 -8.38 -27.00 -40.96
CA ARG A 656 -7.02 -27.20 -41.46
C ARG A 656 -6.14 -26.13 -40.84
N ALA A 657 -4.99 -26.54 -40.31
CA ALA A 657 -3.95 -25.62 -39.86
C ALA A 657 -3.54 -24.72 -41.04
N THR A 658 -4.00 -23.47 -41.03
CA THR A 658 -3.43 -22.43 -41.87
C THR A 658 -2.70 -21.47 -40.95
N SER A 659 -1.38 -21.45 -41.11
CA SER A 659 -0.46 -20.45 -40.60
C SER A 659 -0.76 -19.13 -41.31
N GLU A 660 -1.61 -18.28 -40.71
CA GLU A 660 -1.72 -16.83 -40.96
C GLU A 660 -3.05 -16.37 -40.33
N ASP A 661 -2.94 -15.74 -39.15
CA ASP A 661 -3.75 -14.61 -38.65
C ASP A 661 -3.27 -14.19 -37.24
#